data_AF-A0A2V8V9A3-F1
#
_entry.id   AF-A0A2V8V9A3-F1
#
_cell.length_a   1.000
_cell.length_b   1.000
_cell.length_c   1.000
_cell.angle_alpha   90.00
_cell.angle_beta   90.00
_cell.angle_gamma   90.00
#
_symmetry.space_group_name_H-M   'P 1'
#
loop_
_entity.id
_entity.type
_entity.pdbx_description
1 polymer ?
#
loop_
_entity_poly.entity_id
_entity_poly.type
_entity_poly.pdbx_seq_one_letter_code
_entity_poly.pdbx_strand_id
1 'polypeptide(L)'
;MHIEREPAGKIPAGAAWRDASVSVYLPTVLDLEQNRRIRSAIQFFIRVFIRIQGSCSNFRTGPAQYSIAQTGRKSERVYNGSSLSRQGNCLNPGGIGMKHLATTFVLAILAAGLARADFKAGLDAYQRADYATALQEWRPLAEKGDANAQYNLGLLYNQGLGVQQDFKAAADWYRKAAEQGNSNAQYNLGVMGSTGQGVPKDPSQAMKWYLKAAEKGVVGAQNNLGTLYNEGPGGFQDYSQSEKWYRKAAEQGVASAQFNLAVMYDIGQGVPVNYAEALNWYHKAAGQGHAGAAANIGILYYNGQGVKRDLVQALQYFTIARQAGDSRAPELVHAAAEKLRPKDIQRAETLASEWRSAHPSRILAGQTEIAATAVAAQQVDSSAPQPAESSAASQIKTAAAPRIETAGSEVKRQEKSQIRSQESGQIARRDRESTEGVWSNVERVVAVGDVHGDYGQLVAVLQTAKLIDDNGNWNGGKTHLVQTGDVLDRGSESRKCMDLLMRLEQQAAAAGGAVHALIGNHEAMNIYGDLRYVAPAEFAAYRDENSEKVRAEAFHKERPSDDRAHWEAQHPLGYFEHRQQLAASGLYGKWILSHDAAIKINDTLFLHAGISPKYASSKISDINRRVRDELKNSEKLNGGIVTDVDGPLWYRGLAQGDEAQLADHVERVLKNFGVSRIVVGHTYANAAITPRFNGKVSLIDIGLSRVYDNIGKVGCLVMESGATYVLHRGTKLELPSDSGKDMLRYLKEAAALDPAPSPLLKRISELEAKLGAGSN
;
A
#
# COMPACT_ATOMS: atom_id res chain seq x y z
N MET A 1 21.56 -24.97 -58.00
CA MET A 1 20.82 -25.80 -58.98
C MET A 1 21.85 -26.64 -59.71
N HIS A 2 22.03 -27.90 -59.30
CA HIS A 2 22.86 -28.90 -59.97
C HIS A 2 21.98 -30.15 -60.12
N ILE A 3 21.95 -30.75 -61.32
CA ILE A 3 21.17 -31.95 -61.63
C ILE A 3 22.16 -33.01 -62.11
N GLU A 4 22.27 -34.11 -61.38
CA GLU A 4 22.75 -35.38 -61.93
C GLU A 4 21.53 -36.27 -62.23
N ARG A 5 21.59 -36.95 -63.38
CA ARG A 5 20.64 -37.97 -63.81
C ARG A 5 21.19 -39.33 -63.41
N GLU A 6 20.35 -40.17 -62.82
CA GLU A 6 20.50 -41.63 -62.95
C GLU A 6 19.22 -42.30 -63.47
N PRO A 7 19.33 -43.47 -64.13
CA PRO A 7 18.39 -43.91 -65.14
C PRO A 7 17.38 -44.98 -64.67
N ALA A 8 16.21 -44.89 -65.29
CA ALA A 8 15.22 -45.93 -65.61
C ALA A 8 15.32 -47.31 -64.92
N GLY A 9 14.38 -47.57 -64.02
CA GLY A 9 13.91 -48.91 -63.64
C GLY A 9 12.38 -48.98 -63.69
N LYS A 10 11.84 -49.91 -64.47
CA LYS A 10 10.41 -50.09 -64.80
C LYS A 10 9.53 -50.32 -63.57
N ILE A 11 8.36 -49.67 -63.48
CA ILE A 11 7.24 -50.06 -62.60
C ILE A 11 6.05 -50.49 -63.48
N PRO A 12 5.36 -51.62 -63.20
CA PRO A 12 4.28 -52.15 -64.05
C PRO A 12 2.98 -51.35 -63.97
N ALA A 13 2.19 -51.42 -65.05
CA ALA A 13 0.87 -50.82 -65.18
C ALA A 13 -0.12 -51.42 -64.16
N GLY A 14 -0.74 -50.55 -63.35
CA GLY A 14 -1.79 -50.94 -62.40
C GLY A 14 -1.88 -50.15 -61.09
N ALA A 15 -0.98 -49.19 -60.82
CA ALA A 15 -1.08 -48.33 -59.64
C ALA A 15 -1.82 -47.03 -59.96
N ALA A 16 -2.93 -46.80 -59.29
CA ALA A 16 -3.67 -45.54 -59.33
C ALA A 16 -2.81 -44.39 -58.77
N TRP A 17 -2.64 -43.32 -59.54
CA TRP A 17 -2.05 -42.08 -59.06
C TRP A 17 -3.02 -41.38 -58.11
N ARG A 18 -2.89 -41.64 -56.81
CA ARG A 18 -3.18 -40.65 -55.77
C ARG A 18 -1.86 -39.93 -55.46
N ASP A 19 -1.93 -38.61 -55.38
CA ASP A 19 -0.89 -37.70 -54.90
C ASP A 19 0.42 -37.64 -55.71
N ALA A 20 0.43 -36.81 -56.75
CA ALA A 20 1.66 -36.20 -57.23
C ALA A 20 2.04 -35.04 -56.29
N SER A 21 2.93 -35.31 -55.33
CA SER A 21 3.57 -34.30 -54.49
C SER A 21 4.64 -33.55 -55.28
N VAL A 22 4.46 -32.24 -55.45
CA VAL A 22 5.53 -31.34 -55.91
C VAL A 22 6.32 -30.93 -54.67
N SER A 23 7.49 -31.53 -54.45
CA SER A 23 8.41 -31.12 -53.39
C SER A 23 9.26 -29.93 -53.86
N VAL A 24 8.97 -28.74 -53.35
CA VAL A 24 9.85 -27.57 -53.45
C VAL A 24 10.74 -27.54 -52.21
N TYR A 25 12.03 -27.83 -52.36
CA TYR A 25 13.02 -27.60 -51.30
C TYR A 25 13.33 -26.10 -51.22
N LEU A 26 12.77 -25.42 -50.23
CA LEU A 26 13.25 -24.11 -49.76
C LEU A 26 14.21 -24.35 -48.59
N PRO A 27 15.38 -23.68 -48.55
CA PRO A 27 16.23 -23.76 -47.38
C PRO A 27 15.46 -23.16 -46.19
N THR A 28 15.38 -23.95 -45.12
CA THR A 28 15.14 -23.56 -43.73
C THR A 28 15.06 -22.06 -43.48
N VAL A 29 13.84 -21.60 -43.17
CA VAL A 29 13.41 -20.52 -42.24
C VAL A 29 12.04 -20.01 -42.73
N LEU A 30 10.98 -20.77 -42.45
CA LEU A 30 9.57 -20.34 -42.35
C LEU A 30 8.72 -21.61 -42.20
N ASP A 31 8.26 -21.86 -40.98
CA ASP A 31 7.32 -22.96 -40.70
C ASP A 31 5.93 -22.57 -41.25
N LEU A 32 5.59 -23.10 -42.43
CA LEU A 32 4.41 -22.72 -43.21
C LEU A 32 3.16 -23.55 -42.87
N GLU A 33 3.26 -24.54 -41.98
CA GLU A 33 2.12 -25.43 -41.68
C GLU A 33 1.04 -24.77 -40.81
N GLN A 34 1.36 -23.77 -40.00
CA GLN A 34 0.40 -23.13 -39.10
C GLN A 34 -0.34 -21.91 -39.68
N ASN A 35 0.08 -21.37 -40.83
CA ASN A 35 -0.50 -20.13 -41.35
C ASN A 35 -1.64 -20.40 -42.35
N ARG A 36 -2.87 -20.49 -41.82
CA ARG A 36 -4.11 -20.74 -42.58
C ARG A 36 -4.31 -19.76 -43.75
N ARG A 37 -3.78 -18.53 -43.64
CA ARG A 37 -3.89 -17.47 -44.66
C ARG A 37 -2.89 -17.65 -45.81
N ILE A 38 -1.65 -18.06 -45.52
CA ILE A 38 -0.68 -18.44 -46.57
C ILE A 38 -1.20 -19.66 -47.33
N ARG A 39 -1.79 -20.63 -46.63
CA ARG A 39 -2.45 -21.79 -47.26
C ARG A 39 -3.60 -21.37 -48.18
N SER A 40 -4.41 -20.40 -47.77
CA SER A 40 -5.53 -19.88 -48.55
C SER A 40 -5.08 -19.08 -49.78
N ALA A 41 -4.01 -18.29 -49.65
CA ALA A 41 -3.40 -17.55 -50.76
C ALA A 41 -2.75 -18.50 -51.78
N ILE A 42 -2.03 -19.52 -51.31
CA ILE A 42 -1.48 -20.60 -52.15
C ILE A 42 -2.61 -21.35 -52.86
N GLN A 43 -3.70 -21.71 -52.17
CA GLN A 43 -4.83 -22.39 -52.81
C GLN A 43 -5.58 -21.50 -53.81
N PHE A 44 -5.73 -20.21 -53.55
CA PHE A 44 -6.30 -19.26 -54.51
C PHE A 44 -5.43 -19.16 -55.76
N PHE A 45 -4.10 -19.09 -55.58
CA PHE A 45 -3.15 -19.04 -56.69
C PHE A 45 -3.12 -20.34 -57.50
N ILE A 46 -3.17 -21.50 -56.83
CA ILE A 46 -3.32 -22.82 -57.49
C ILE A 46 -4.62 -22.86 -58.31
N ARG A 47 -5.74 -22.34 -57.78
CA ARG A 47 -7.01 -22.27 -58.53
C ARG A 47 -6.93 -21.35 -59.75
N VAL A 48 -6.26 -20.20 -59.64
CA VAL A 48 -6.06 -19.27 -60.75
C VAL A 48 -5.11 -19.87 -61.79
N PHE A 49 -4.04 -20.54 -61.36
CA PHE A 49 -3.07 -21.22 -62.23
C PHE A 49 -3.69 -22.42 -62.98
N ILE A 50 -4.52 -23.21 -62.30
CA ILE A 50 -5.32 -24.29 -62.92
C ILE A 50 -6.32 -23.72 -63.93
N ARG A 51 -6.90 -22.55 -63.66
CA ARG A 51 -7.86 -21.90 -64.58
C ARG A 51 -7.19 -21.34 -65.84
N ILE A 52 -5.96 -20.86 -65.73
CA ILE A 52 -5.13 -20.41 -66.86
C ILE A 52 -4.62 -21.60 -67.69
N GLN A 53 -4.27 -22.72 -67.05
CA GLN A 53 -3.90 -23.98 -67.74
C GLN A 53 -5.12 -24.69 -68.36
N GLY A 54 -6.30 -24.59 -67.72
CA GLY A 54 -7.56 -25.18 -68.19
C GLY A 54 -8.15 -24.53 -69.45
N SER A 55 -7.66 -23.36 -69.86
CA SER A 55 -7.98 -22.76 -71.16
C SER A 55 -7.23 -23.40 -72.35
N CYS A 56 -6.33 -24.37 -72.12
CA CYS A 56 -5.61 -25.08 -73.17
C CYS A 56 -5.99 -26.57 -73.35
N SER A 57 -7.03 -27.07 -72.69
CA SER A 57 -7.45 -28.48 -72.86
C SER A 57 -8.97 -28.63 -72.90
N ASN A 58 -9.55 -28.35 -74.07
CA ASN A 58 -10.90 -28.77 -74.44
C ASN A 58 -10.81 -29.78 -75.60
N PHE A 59 -11.03 -31.07 -75.34
CA PHE A 59 -11.61 -32.01 -76.32
C PHE A 59 -12.32 -33.17 -75.59
N ARG A 60 -13.52 -33.51 -76.08
CA ARG A 60 -14.59 -34.35 -75.51
C ARG A 60 -14.28 -35.85 -75.44
N THR A 61 -15.00 -36.59 -74.56
CA THR A 61 -16.10 -37.57 -74.87
C THR A 61 -16.77 -38.09 -73.58
N GLY A 62 -18.12 -38.14 -73.54
CA GLY A 62 -18.93 -38.89 -72.54
C GLY A 62 -19.23 -40.34 -73.01
N PRO A 63 -20.31 -41.05 -72.58
CA PRO A 63 -21.44 -40.64 -71.71
C PRO A 63 -21.99 -41.73 -70.71
N ALA A 64 -23.20 -41.45 -70.19
CA ALA A 64 -24.26 -42.34 -69.64
C ALA A 64 -24.29 -42.58 -68.10
N GLN A 65 -25.43 -42.67 -67.40
CA GLN A 65 -26.83 -42.18 -67.45
C GLN A 65 -27.52 -42.84 -66.22
N TYR A 66 -28.43 -42.17 -65.50
CA TYR A 66 -29.69 -42.76 -65.02
C TYR A 66 -30.64 -41.65 -64.52
N SER A 67 -31.92 -41.81 -64.85
CA SER A 67 -33.03 -40.86 -64.75
C SER A 67 -34.16 -41.47 -63.91
N ILE A 68 -34.87 -40.66 -63.12
CA ILE A 68 -36.31 -40.82 -62.85
C ILE A 68 -36.96 -39.42 -62.89
N ALA A 69 -38.10 -39.34 -63.57
CA ALA A 69 -38.84 -38.14 -63.95
C ALA A 69 -39.98 -37.77 -62.97
N GLN A 70 -40.44 -36.51 -63.01
CA GLN A 70 -41.85 -36.17 -63.30
C GLN A 70 -42.10 -34.66 -63.56
N THR A 71 -42.75 -34.42 -64.71
CA THR A 71 -43.73 -33.36 -65.08
C THR A 71 -43.39 -31.86 -65.02
N GLY A 72 -43.35 -31.23 -66.22
CA GLY A 72 -44.34 -30.20 -66.57
C GLY A 72 -43.87 -28.84 -67.13
N ARG A 73 -44.03 -28.69 -68.46
CA ARG A 73 -44.36 -27.48 -69.27
C ARG A 73 -43.26 -26.85 -70.17
N LYS A 74 -43.52 -26.99 -71.49
CA LYS A 74 -43.42 -26.04 -72.65
C LYS A 74 -42.15 -25.17 -72.75
N SER A 75 -41.41 -25.06 -73.86
CA SER A 75 -41.72 -25.19 -75.31
C SER A 75 -40.43 -25.21 -76.17
N GLU A 76 -40.46 -26.00 -77.26
CA GLU A 76 -39.89 -25.87 -78.64
C GLU A 76 -38.97 -24.67 -79.00
N ARG A 77 -37.96 -24.71 -79.91
CA ARG A 77 -37.45 -25.63 -80.97
C ARG A 77 -36.00 -25.16 -81.36
N VAL A 78 -34.96 -26.00 -81.50
CA VAL A 78 -34.38 -26.70 -82.70
C VAL A 78 -34.12 -25.80 -83.94
N TYR A 79 -32.93 -25.64 -84.54
CA TYR A 79 -32.13 -26.51 -85.47
C TYR A 79 -30.75 -25.82 -85.73
N ASN A 80 -29.56 -26.46 -85.62
CA ASN A 80 -28.80 -27.34 -86.55
C ASN A 80 -27.78 -26.64 -87.49
N GLY A 81 -26.61 -27.28 -87.69
CA GLY A 81 -25.62 -26.94 -88.73
C GLY A 81 -24.17 -26.98 -88.21
N SER A 82 -23.51 -28.15 -88.19
CA SER A 82 -22.61 -28.65 -89.25
C SER A 82 -21.16 -28.17 -89.14
N SER A 83 -20.29 -29.14 -88.91
CA SER A 83 -18.82 -29.11 -88.89
C SER A 83 -18.18 -28.65 -90.20
N LEU A 84 -17.00 -28.02 -90.12
CA LEU A 84 -15.88 -28.28 -91.04
C LEU A 84 -14.55 -27.78 -90.46
N SER A 85 -13.50 -28.33 -91.05
CA SER A 85 -12.18 -28.65 -90.52
C SER A 85 -11.07 -27.64 -90.85
N ARG A 86 -9.90 -27.91 -90.23
CA ARG A 86 -8.51 -27.82 -90.74
C ARG A 86 -7.60 -26.67 -90.27
N GLN A 87 -6.57 -27.12 -89.53
CA GLN A 87 -5.12 -26.92 -89.74
C GLN A 87 -4.53 -25.51 -89.82
N GLY A 88 -3.48 -25.28 -89.00
CA GLY A 88 -2.47 -24.26 -89.29
C GLY A 88 -1.54 -23.89 -88.12
N ASN A 89 -0.52 -24.73 -87.87
CA ASN A 89 0.84 -24.41 -87.43
C ASN A 89 1.15 -23.52 -86.19
N CYS A 90 1.64 -24.22 -85.15
CA CYS A 90 2.91 -24.04 -84.43
C CYS A 90 3.50 -22.63 -84.20
N LEU A 91 3.54 -22.21 -82.93
CA LEU A 91 4.64 -21.44 -82.35
C LEU A 91 5.16 -22.16 -81.08
N ASN A 92 6.45 -22.48 -81.06
CA ASN A 92 7.15 -23.09 -79.93
C ASN A 92 7.48 -22.01 -78.87
N PRO A 93 7.49 -22.34 -77.57
CA PRO A 93 7.46 -21.37 -76.47
C PRO A 93 8.89 -21.00 -76.04
N GLY A 94 9.19 -19.71 -75.96
CA GLY A 94 10.51 -19.25 -75.53
C GLY A 94 10.47 -17.88 -74.88
N GLY A 95 10.67 -17.85 -73.56
CA GLY A 95 11.51 -16.82 -72.95
C GLY A 95 10.86 -15.65 -72.21
N ILE A 96 9.58 -15.32 -72.40
CA ILE A 96 9.02 -14.06 -71.85
C ILE A 96 7.98 -14.29 -70.72
N GLY A 97 7.28 -15.42 -70.70
CA GLY A 97 6.20 -15.67 -69.71
C GLY A 97 6.67 -16.00 -68.28
N MET A 98 7.74 -16.78 -68.12
CA MET A 98 8.17 -17.26 -66.79
C MET A 98 8.86 -16.19 -65.95
N LYS A 99 9.57 -15.23 -66.56
CA LYS A 99 10.18 -14.13 -65.81
C LYS A 99 9.10 -13.19 -65.27
N HIS A 100 8.07 -12.85 -66.03
CA HIS A 100 6.95 -12.03 -65.54
C HIS A 100 6.08 -12.74 -64.49
N LEU A 101 5.88 -14.06 -64.61
CA LEU A 101 5.17 -14.86 -63.59
C LEU A 101 5.98 -15.02 -62.30
N ALA A 102 7.30 -15.21 -62.39
CA ALA A 102 8.16 -15.25 -61.21
C ALA A 102 8.21 -13.88 -60.51
N THR A 103 8.31 -12.78 -61.25
CA THR A 103 8.31 -11.42 -60.68
C THR A 103 6.96 -11.05 -60.06
N THR A 104 5.83 -11.45 -60.66
CA THR A 104 4.49 -11.24 -60.07
C THR A 104 4.21 -12.17 -58.88
N PHE A 105 4.77 -13.38 -58.86
CA PHE A 105 4.72 -14.29 -57.71
C PHE A 105 5.58 -13.78 -56.54
N VAL A 106 6.77 -13.24 -56.83
CA VAL A 106 7.63 -12.57 -55.84
C VAL A 106 6.98 -11.28 -55.33
N LEU A 107 6.32 -10.48 -56.18
CA LEU A 107 5.53 -9.31 -55.78
C LEU A 107 4.27 -9.69 -54.97
N ALA A 108 3.61 -10.81 -55.27
CA ALA A 108 2.47 -11.31 -54.50
C ALA A 108 2.89 -11.91 -53.15
N ILE A 109 4.07 -12.52 -53.05
CA ILE A 109 4.68 -12.96 -51.78
C ILE A 109 5.16 -11.76 -50.97
N LEU A 110 5.74 -10.74 -51.61
CA LEU A 110 6.06 -9.45 -50.98
C LEU A 110 4.80 -8.72 -50.51
N ALA A 111 3.69 -8.82 -51.25
CA ALA A 111 2.37 -8.29 -50.85
C ALA A 111 1.69 -9.14 -49.76
N ALA A 112 1.93 -10.44 -49.70
CA ALA A 112 1.49 -11.31 -48.60
C ALA A 112 2.31 -11.11 -47.31
N GLY A 113 3.57 -10.68 -47.44
CA GLY A 113 4.41 -10.16 -46.34
C GLY A 113 4.04 -8.75 -45.87
N LEU A 114 3.09 -8.09 -46.56
CA LEU A 114 2.47 -6.82 -46.16
C LEU A 114 1.11 -7.03 -45.48
N ALA A 115 0.89 -8.18 -44.83
CA ALA A 115 -0.23 -8.32 -43.91
C ALA A 115 -0.01 -7.34 -42.74
N ARG A 116 -0.71 -6.21 -42.78
CA ARG A 116 -0.67 -5.19 -41.74
C ARG A 116 -1.22 -5.83 -40.47
N ALA A 117 -0.44 -5.79 -39.40
CA ALA A 117 -0.85 -6.27 -38.08
C ALA A 117 -2.25 -5.75 -37.70
N ASP A 118 -3.09 -6.62 -37.13
CA ASP A 118 -4.49 -6.34 -36.81
C ASP A 118 -4.76 -6.52 -35.31
N PHE A 119 -5.09 -5.41 -34.64
CA PHE A 119 -5.34 -5.39 -33.19
C PHE A 119 -6.47 -6.32 -32.77
N LYS A 120 -7.55 -6.40 -33.57
CA LYS A 120 -8.71 -7.24 -33.29
C LYS A 120 -8.38 -8.72 -33.49
N ALA A 121 -7.61 -9.04 -34.51
CA ALA A 121 -7.12 -10.41 -34.70
C ALA A 121 -6.28 -10.89 -33.50
N GLY A 122 -5.46 -10.01 -32.93
CA GLY A 122 -4.73 -10.28 -31.69
C GLY A 122 -5.65 -10.50 -30.48
N LEU A 123 -6.72 -9.71 -30.33
CA LEU A 123 -7.70 -9.88 -29.26
C LEU A 123 -8.48 -11.20 -29.39
N ASP A 124 -8.94 -11.52 -30.60
CA ASP A 124 -9.65 -12.77 -30.89
C ASP A 124 -8.73 -13.99 -30.66
N ALA A 125 -7.43 -13.87 -30.91
CA ALA A 125 -6.43 -14.90 -30.61
C ALA A 125 -6.23 -15.06 -29.10
N TYR A 126 -6.07 -13.95 -28.36
CA TYR A 126 -5.94 -13.95 -26.90
C TYR A 126 -7.14 -14.61 -26.20
N GLN A 127 -8.37 -14.31 -26.65
CA GLN A 127 -9.60 -14.93 -26.11
C GLN A 127 -9.67 -16.44 -26.33
N ARG A 128 -8.99 -16.97 -27.36
CA ARG A 128 -8.87 -18.40 -27.61
C ARG A 128 -7.62 -19.03 -26.98
N ALA A 129 -6.91 -18.29 -26.13
CA ALA A 129 -5.62 -18.66 -25.54
C ALA A 129 -4.50 -18.93 -26.58
N ASP A 130 -4.64 -18.42 -27.80
CA ASP A 130 -3.60 -18.44 -28.83
C ASP A 130 -2.68 -17.23 -28.67
N TYR A 131 -1.87 -17.27 -27.61
CA TYR A 131 -1.03 -16.15 -27.21
C TYR A 131 0.15 -15.89 -28.16
N ALA A 132 0.60 -16.91 -28.90
CA ALA A 132 1.64 -16.76 -29.91
C ALA A 132 1.13 -15.91 -31.09
N THR A 133 -0.08 -16.18 -31.59
CA THR A 133 -0.71 -15.33 -32.60
C THR A 133 -1.04 -13.94 -32.05
N ALA A 134 -1.51 -13.83 -30.80
CA ALA A 134 -1.75 -12.54 -30.16
C ALA A 134 -0.47 -11.67 -30.08
N LEU A 135 0.66 -12.27 -29.70
CA LEU A 135 1.97 -11.63 -29.70
C LEU A 135 2.38 -11.18 -31.11
N GLN A 136 2.21 -12.05 -32.11
CA GLN A 136 2.56 -11.76 -33.50
C GLN A 136 1.77 -10.57 -34.06
N GLU A 137 0.49 -10.47 -33.73
CA GLU A 137 -0.39 -9.37 -34.18
C GLU A 137 -0.16 -8.08 -33.38
N TRP A 138 0.06 -8.14 -32.06
CA TRP A 138 0.21 -6.93 -31.25
C TRP A 138 1.62 -6.33 -31.27
N ARG A 139 2.69 -7.12 -31.44
CA ARG A 139 4.06 -6.62 -31.36
C ARG A 139 4.36 -5.52 -32.40
N PRO A 140 4.03 -5.69 -33.70
CA PRO A 140 4.28 -4.63 -34.70
C PRO A 140 3.44 -3.37 -34.45
N LEU A 141 2.26 -3.49 -33.83
CA LEU A 141 1.41 -2.35 -33.47
C LEU A 141 1.98 -1.59 -32.27
N ALA A 142 2.43 -2.32 -31.25
CA ALA A 142 3.06 -1.75 -30.06
C ALA A 142 4.35 -1.00 -30.40
N GLU A 143 5.18 -1.57 -31.29
CA GLU A 143 6.40 -0.95 -31.83
C GLU A 143 6.09 0.34 -32.62
N LYS A 144 4.90 0.45 -33.23
CA LYS A 144 4.42 1.67 -33.92
C LYS A 144 3.74 2.67 -33.00
N GLY A 145 3.68 2.40 -31.69
CA GLY A 145 3.14 3.33 -30.71
C GLY A 145 1.69 3.09 -30.30
N ASP A 146 1.01 2.02 -30.76
CA ASP A 146 -0.37 1.78 -30.35
C ASP A 146 -0.46 1.44 -28.85
N ALA A 147 -1.11 2.31 -28.07
CA ALA A 147 -1.15 2.21 -26.61
C ALA A 147 -1.87 0.96 -26.10
N ASN A 148 -2.87 0.45 -26.82
CA ASN A 148 -3.59 -0.75 -26.43
C ASN A 148 -2.77 -2.01 -26.72
N ALA A 149 -2.07 -2.03 -27.86
CA ALA A 149 -1.15 -3.11 -28.19
C ALA A 149 0.05 -3.14 -27.24
N GLN A 150 0.57 -1.98 -26.84
CA GLN A 150 1.60 -1.87 -25.80
C GLN A 150 1.12 -2.40 -24.45
N TYR A 151 -0.08 -2.01 -24.01
CA TYR A 151 -0.69 -2.56 -22.80
C TYR A 151 -0.83 -4.09 -22.87
N ASN A 152 -1.34 -4.61 -23.99
CA ASN A 152 -1.52 -6.04 -24.19
C ASN A 152 -0.19 -6.81 -24.26
N LEU A 153 0.86 -6.24 -24.86
CA LEU A 153 2.20 -6.81 -24.79
C LEU A 153 2.70 -6.86 -23.34
N GLY A 154 2.48 -5.80 -22.57
CA GLY A 154 2.77 -5.76 -21.14
C GLY A 154 2.09 -6.90 -20.38
N LEU A 155 0.82 -7.19 -20.68
CA LEU A 155 0.09 -8.33 -20.10
C LEU A 155 0.74 -9.67 -20.46
N LEU A 156 1.07 -9.90 -21.74
CA LEU A 156 1.70 -11.14 -22.18
C LEU A 156 3.02 -11.40 -21.44
N TYR A 157 3.89 -10.39 -21.32
CA TYR A 157 5.15 -10.51 -20.57
C TYR A 157 4.93 -10.65 -19.06
N ASN A 158 3.94 -9.95 -18.49
CA ASN A 158 3.66 -10.02 -17.05
C ASN A 158 3.17 -11.41 -16.62
N GLN A 159 2.41 -12.09 -17.49
CA GLN A 159 1.83 -13.40 -17.20
C GLN A 159 2.59 -14.57 -17.86
N GLY A 160 3.60 -14.30 -18.69
CA GLY A 160 4.31 -15.34 -19.44
C GLY A 160 3.42 -16.03 -20.50
N LEU A 161 2.48 -15.31 -21.09
CA LEU A 161 1.52 -15.87 -22.05
C LEU A 161 2.09 -15.78 -23.47
N GLY A 162 2.49 -16.91 -24.03
CA GLY A 162 3.08 -16.98 -25.38
C GLY A 162 4.50 -16.37 -25.47
N VAL A 163 5.06 -15.93 -24.35
CA VAL A 163 6.43 -15.43 -24.16
C VAL A 163 6.95 -15.89 -22.80
N GLN A 164 8.28 -15.88 -22.60
CA GLN A 164 8.84 -16.04 -21.26
C GLN A 164 8.40 -14.87 -20.37
N GLN A 165 7.99 -15.16 -19.14
CA GLN A 165 7.59 -14.13 -18.18
C GLN A 165 8.77 -13.19 -17.90
N ASP A 166 8.53 -11.89 -18.04
CA ASP A 166 9.51 -10.85 -17.81
C ASP A 166 8.83 -9.59 -17.27
N PHE A 167 8.92 -9.39 -15.96
CA PHE A 167 8.32 -8.24 -15.29
C PHE A 167 8.97 -6.92 -15.72
N LYS A 168 10.25 -6.91 -16.09
CA LYS A 168 10.92 -5.69 -16.54
C LYS A 168 10.40 -5.29 -17.92
N ALA A 169 10.33 -6.25 -18.85
CA ALA A 169 9.75 -6.01 -20.17
C ALA A 169 8.28 -5.59 -20.07
N ALA A 170 7.50 -6.21 -19.17
CA ALA A 170 6.12 -5.82 -18.90
C ALA A 170 6.01 -4.36 -18.42
N ALA A 171 6.84 -3.97 -17.45
CA ALA A 171 6.86 -2.61 -16.93
C ALA A 171 7.23 -1.57 -18.01
N ASP A 172 8.17 -1.90 -18.89
CA ASP A 172 8.56 -1.02 -20.00
C ASP A 172 7.41 -0.82 -21.00
N TRP A 173 6.69 -1.89 -21.34
CA TRP A 173 5.52 -1.80 -22.23
C TRP A 173 4.35 -1.07 -21.56
N TYR A 174 4.06 -1.35 -20.29
CA TYR A 174 3.06 -0.61 -19.53
C TYR A 174 3.41 0.86 -19.41
N ARG A 175 4.68 1.23 -19.21
CA ARG A 175 5.12 2.63 -19.16
C ARG A 175 4.80 3.37 -20.45
N LYS A 176 5.15 2.79 -21.61
CA LYS A 176 4.83 3.38 -22.92
C LYS A 176 3.32 3.59 -23.11
N ALA A 177 2.50 2.61 -22.73
CA ALA A 177 1.04 2.72 -22.81
C ALA A 177 0.47 3.74 -21.80
N ALA A 178 1.02 3.77 -20.58
CA ALA A 178 0.57 4.63 -19.49
C ALA A 178 0.87 6.12 -19.74
N GLU A 179 2.01 6.41 -20.36
CA GLU A 179 2.41 7.76 -20.81
C GLU A 179 1.47 8.29 -21.91
N GLN A 180 0.91 7.40 -22.73
CA GLN A 180 -0.13 7.72 -23.72
C GLN A 180 -1.55 7.77 -23.12
N GLY A 181 -1.70 7.56 -21.82
CA GLY A 181 -2.99 7.67 -21.15
C GLY A 181 -3.82 6.38 -21.09
N ASN A 182 -3.27 5.21 -21.42
CA ASN A 182 -3.97 3.95 -21.19
C ASN A 182 -4.15 3.71 -19.68
N SER A 183 -5.39 3.72 -19.20
CA SER A 183 -5.71 3.69 -17.76
C SER A 183 -5.41 2.35 -17.09
N ASN A 184 -5.54 1.23 -17.82
CA ASN A 184 -5.19 -0.10 -17.32
C ASN A 184 -3.67 -0.26 -17.19
N ALA A 185 -2.90 0.29 -18.14
CA ALA A 185 -1.45 0.34 -18.05
C ALA A 185 -0.98 1.23 -16.90
N GLN A 186 -1.64 2.37 -16.67
CA GLN A 186 -1.39 3.23 -15.50
C GLN A 186 -1.64 2.46 -14.20
N TYR A 187 -2.75 1.74 -14.10
CA TYR A 187 -3.02 0.89 -12.94
C TYR A 187 -1.94 -0.19 -12.74
N ASN A 188 -1.61 -0.97 -13.76
CA ASN A 188 -0.62 -2.05 -13.66
C ASN A 188 0.78 -1.53 -13.33
N LEU A 189 1.18 -0.39 -13.89
CA LEU A 189 2.45 0.25 -13.54
C LEU A 189 2.44 0.77 -12.10
N GLY A 190 1.29 1.23 -11.60
CA GLY A 190 1.06 1.51 -10.19
C GLY A 190 1.26 0.28 -9.30
N VAL A 191 0.67 -0.87 -9.68
CA VAL A 191 0.85 -2.15 -8.98
C VAL A 191 2.32 -2.55 -8.93
N MET A 192 3.00 -2.55 -10.07
CA MET A 192 4.42 -2.90 -10.17
C MET A 192 5.31 -1.98 -9.34
N GLY A 193 5.05 -0.67 -9.36
CA GLY A 193 5.75 0.29 -8.50
C GLY A 193 5.48 0.09 -7.01
N SER A 194 4.26 -0.29 -6.64
CA SER A 194 3.90 -0.52 -5.23
C SER A 194 4.48 -1.82 -4.65
N THR A 195 4.63 -2.86 -5.49
CA THR A 195 5.14 -4.18 -5.08
C THR A 195 6.64 -4.34 -5.32
N GLY A 196 7.24 -3.55 -6.21
CA GLY A 196 8.63 -3.70 -6.64
C GLY A 196 8.82 -4.79 -7.70
N GLN A 197 7.76 -5.23 -8.37
CA GLN A 197 7.84 -6.24 -9.43
C GLN A 197 8.31 -5.60 -10.74
N GLY A 198 9.47 -6.01 -11.26
CA GLY A 198 10.02 -5.52 -12.54
C GLY A 198 10.54 -4.07 -12.54
N VAL A 199 10.23 -3.30 -11.49
CA VAL A 199 10.72 -1.93 -11.25
C VAL A 199 11.07 -1.77 -9.76
N PRO A 200 11.98 -0.87 -9.38
CA PRO A 200 12.20 -0.54 -7.97
C PRO A 200 10.90 -0.14 -7.27
N LYS A 201 10.71 -0.62 -6.04
CA LYS A 201 9.55 -0.26 -5.22
C LYS A 201 9.56 1.24 -4.92
N ASP A 202 8.52 1.93 -5.34
CA ASP A 202 8.33 3.38 -5.17
C ASP A 202 6.83 3.68 -4.98
N PRO A 203 6.35 3.72 -3.71
CA PRO A 203 4.95 4.03 -3.39
C PRO A 203 4.51 5.41 -3.91
N SER A 204 5.40 6.40 -3.93
CA SER A 204 5.12 7.75 -4.41
C SER A 204 4.84 7.77 -5.91
N GLN A 205 5.65 7.05 -6.68
CA GLN A 205 5.44 6.93 -8.12
C GLN A 205 4.23 6.03 -8.44
N ALA A 206 4.01 4.97 -7.65
CA ALA A 206 2.82 4.13 -7.76
C ALA A 206 1.53 4.94 -7.54
N MET A 207 1.51 5.80 -6.52
CA MET A 207 0.40 6.69 -6.21
C MET A 207 0.08 7.62 -7.39
N LYS A 208 1.08 8.22 -8.05
CA LYS A 208 0.87 9.08 -9.24
C LYS A 208 0.19 8.30 -10.37
N TRP A 209 0.58 7.05 -10.57
CA TRP A 209 -0.02 6.21 -11.62
C TRP A 209 -1.42 5.75 -11.26
N TYR A 210 -1.65 5.34 -10.01
CA TYR A 210 -2.98 5.02 -9.53
C TYR A 210 -3.92 6.22 -9.60
N LEU A 211 -3.47 7.43 -9.24
CA LEU A 211 -4.28 8.64 -9.33
C LEU A 211 -4.81 8.87 -10.74
N LYS A 212 -3.94 8.82 -11.75
CA LYS A 212 -4.32 8.94 -13.17
C LYS A 212 -5.33 7.86 -13.60
N ALA A 213 -5.14 6.63 -13.16
CA ALA A 213 -6.05 5.53 -13.49
C ALA A 213 -7.40 5.65 -12.76
N ALA A 214 -7.39 6.05 -11.48
CA ALA A 214 -8.56 6.19 -10.64
C ALA A 214 -9.47 7.35 -11.06
N GLU A 215 -8.88 8.47 -11.51
CA GLU A 215 -9.60 9.59 -12.13
C GLU A 215 -10.34 9.17 -13.41
N LYS A 216 -9.84 8.15 -14.11
CA LYS A 216 -10.49 7.54 -15.29
C LYS A 216 -11.46 6.40 -14.94
N GLY A 217 -11.76 6.20 -13.66
CA GLY A 217 -12.73 5.20 -13.22
C GLY A 217 -12.18 3.77 -13.09
N VAL A 218 -10.87 3.56 -13.13
CA VAL A 218 -10.31 2.21 -12.90
C VAL A 218 -10.51 1.84 -11.43
N VAL A 219 -11.42 0.91 -11.17
CA VAL A 219 -11.90 0.61 -9.81
C VAL A 219 -10.80 0.02 -8.93
N GLY A 220 -9.93 -0.83 -9.48
CA GLY A 220 -8.76 -1.35 -8.77
C GLY A 220 -7.79 -0.23 -8.33
N ALA A 221 -7.62 0.81 -9.17
CA ALA A 221 -6.79 1.97 -8.83
C ALA A 221 -7.44 2.81 -7.72
N GLN A 222 -8.77 2.97 -7.73
CA GLN A 222 -9.50 3.67 -6.68
C GLN A 222 -9.36 2.95 -5.32
N ASN A 223 -9.54 1.62 -5.29
CA ASN A 223 -9.34 0.83 -4.09
C ASN A 223 -7.89 0.94 -3.57
N ASN A 224 -6.90 0.84 -4.46
CA ASN A 224 -5.50 0.89 -4.07
C ASN A 224 -5.06 2.31 -3.66
N LEU A 225 -5.64 3.37 -4.23
CA LEU A 225 -5.46 4.73 -3.69
C LEU A 225 -6.05 4.88 -2.30
N GLY A 226 -7.27 4.37 -2.09
CA GLY A 226 -7.87 4.33 -0.76
C GLY A 226 -6.90 3.69 0.24
N THR A 227 -6.32 2.56 -0.15
CA THR A 227 -5.32 1.82 0.65
C THR A 227 -4.05 2.63 0.90
N LEU A 228 -3.46 3.24 -0.13
CA LEU A 228 -2.27 4.07 0.03
C LEU A 228 -2.52 5.29 0.93
N TYR A 229 -3.66 5.95 0.79
CA TYR A 229 -4.03 7.06 1.66
C TYR A 229 -4.34 6.59 3.10
N ASN A 230 -4.80 5.34 3.28
CA ASN A 230 -5.05 4.76 4.59
C ASN A 230 -3.76 4.36 5.31
N GLU A 231 -2.87 3.66 4.61
CA GLU A 231 -1.63 3.11 5.15
C GLU A 231 -0.51 4.15 5.24
N GLY A 232 -0.54 5.17 4.39
CA GLY A 232 0.44 6.25 4.36
C GLY A 232 1.88 5.91 3.95
N PRO A 233 2.19 4.85 3.18
CA PRO A 233 3.58 4.55 2.82
C PRO A 233 4.20 5.69 2.03
N GLY A 234 5.40 6.13 2.42
CA GLY A 234 6.07 7.27 1.79
C GLY A 234 5.40 8.62 2.04
N GLY A 235 4.47 8.66 3.00
CA GLY A 235 4.02 9.90 3.58
C GLY A 235 2.68 10.45 3.18
N PHE A 236 1.88 9.65 2.50
CA PHE A 236 0.60 10.08 1.93
C PHE A 236 -0.60 9.73 2.80
N GLN A 237 -0.45 9.62 4.13
CA GLN A 237 -1.61 9.27 4.96
C GLN A 237 -2.61 10.42 4.96
N ASP A 238 -3.80 10.15 4.44
CA ASP A 238 -4.92 11.09 4.43
C ASP A 238 -6.22 10.29 4.47
N TYR A 239 -6.78 10.16 5.67
CA TYR A 239 -8.00 9.38 5.84
C TYR A 239 -9.22 10.00 5.13
N SER A 240 -9.22 11.30 4.86
CA SER A 240 -10.30 11.91 4.08
C SER A 240 -10.22 11.50 2.60
N GLN A 241 -9.01 11.46 2.03
CA GLN A 241 -8.83 10.92 0.68
C GLN A 241 -9.05 9.40 0.63
N SER A 242 -8.62 8.68 1.66
CA SER A 242 -8.87 7.23 1.80
C SER A 242 -10.37 6.94 1.70
N GLU A 243 -11.18 7.63 2.51
CA GLU A 243 -12.63 7.51 2.51
C GLU A 243 -13.23 7.80 1.14
N LYS A 244 -12.83 8.91 0.52
CA LYS A 244 -13.33 9.33 -0.78
C LYS A 244 -13.06 8.29 -1.87
N TRP A 245 -11.87 7.71 -1.88
CA TRP A 245 -11.48 6.73 -2.90
C TRP A 245 -12.08 5.35 -2.62
N TYR A 246 -12.14 4.92 -1.37
CA TYR A 246 -12.86 3.71 -0.99
C TYR A 246 -14.35 3.83 -1.30
N ARG A 247 -15.00 4.96 -1.01
CA ARG A 247 -16.41 5.19 -1.36
C ARG A 247 -16.66 5.01 -2.85
N LYS A 248 -15.85 5.65 -3.70
CA LYS A 248 -15.98 5.49 -5.16
C LYS A 248 -15.85 4.04 -5.60
N ALA A 249 -14.90 3.29 -5.05
CA ALA A 249 -14.72 1.88 -5.40
C ALA A 249 -15.83 0.98 -4.81
N ALA A 250 -16.31 1.31 -3.60
CA ALA A 250 -17.35 0.57 -2.88
C ALA A 250 -18.72 0.71 -3.55
N GLU A 251 -19.04 1.91 -4.05
CA GLU A 251 -20.25 2.20 -4.84
C GLU A 251 -20.28 1.45 -6.17
N GLN A 252 -19.10 1.12 -6.72
CA GLN A 252 -18.96 0.27 -7.91
C GLN A 252 -18.91 -1.23 -7.60
N GLY A 253 -19.16 -1.62 -6.34
CA GLY A 253 -19.34 -3.02 -5.97
C GLY A 253 -18.08 -3.75 -5.51
N VAL A 254 -16.92 -3.09 -5.36
CA VAL A 254 -15.70 -3.81 -4.95
C VAL A 254 -15.76 -4.19 -3.47
N ALA A 255 -15.82 -5.49 -3.18
CA ALA A 255 -15.99 -6.03 -1.83
C ALA A 255 -14.89 -5.57 -0.85
N SER A 256 -13.63 -5.50 -1.27
CA SER A 256 -12.52 -5.00 -0.42
C SER A 256 -12.68 -3.52 -0.08
N ALA A 257 -13.14 -2.69 -1.02
CA ALA A 257 -13.39 -1.27 -0.79
C ALA A 257 -14.60 -1.06 0.11
N GLN A 258 -15.66 -1.85 -0.06
CA GLN A 258 -16.82 -1.86 0.84
C GLN A 258 -16.41 -2.25 2.26
N PHE A 259 -15.58 -3.28 2.41
CA PHE A 259 -15.04 -3.67 3.70
C PHE A 259 -14.18 -2.57 4.32
N ASN A 260 -13.22 -1.99 3.57
CA ASN A 260 -12.34 -0.95 4.09
C ASN A 260 -13.11 0.32 4.47
N LEU A 261 -14.10 0.73 3.66
CA LEU A 261 -14.98 1.84 4.01
C LEU A 261 -15.82 1.55 5.26
N ALA A 262 -16.31 0.32 5.40
CA ALA A 262 -17.01 -0.11 6.60
C ALA A 262 -16.12 -0.02 7.84
N VAL A 263 -14.86 -0.47 7.76
CA VAL A 263 -13.87 -0.36 8.84
C VAL A 263 -13.66 1.11 9.22
N MET A 264 -13.54 2.01 8.24
CA MET A 264 -13.36 3.44 8.53
C MET A 264 -14.53 4.01 9.34
N TYR A 265 -15.76 3.63 9.01
CA TYR A 265 -16.95 4.02 9.78
C TYR A 265 -17.07 3.32 11.13
N ASP A 266 -16.59 2.09 11.25
CA ASP A 266 -16.61 1.29 12.47
C ASP A 266 -15.70 1.90 13.53
N ILE A 267 -14.46 2.22 13.15
CA ILE A 267 -13.44 2.74 14.07
C ILE A 267 -13.31 4.26 14.08
N GLY A 268 -14.04 4.96 13.19
CA GLY A 268 -13.98 6.41 13.07
C GLY A 268 -12.68 6.95 12.45
N GLN A 269 -12.09 6.20 11.52
CA GLN A 269 -10.85 6.58 10.85
C GLN A 269 -11.15 7.51 9.67
N GLY A 270 -10.87 8.81 9.82
CA GLY A 270 -11.14 9.82 8.78
C GLY A 270 -12.61 10.24 8.63
N VAL A 271 -13.51 9.58 9.35
CA VAL A 271 -14.95 9.87 9.43
C VAL A 271 -15.42 9.70 10.87
N PRO A 272 -16.51 10.36 11.30
CA PRO A 272 -17.13 10.04 12.57
C PRO A 272 -17.55 8.56 12.62
N VAL A 273 -17.40 7.93 13.79
CA VAL A 273 -17.92 6.58 14.02
C VAL A 273 -19.40 6.53 13.65
N ASN A 274 -19.76 5.59 12.78
CA ASN A 274 -21.12 5.35 12.35
C ASN A 274 -21.33 3.86 12.10
N TYR A 275 -21.71 3.15 13.16
CA TYR A 275 -21.94 1.70 13.10
C TYR A 275 -23.06 1.30 12.14
N ALA A 276 -24.06 2.15 11.91
CA ALA A 276 -25.14 1.85 10.96
C ALA A 276 -24.62 1.86 9.51
N GLU A 277 -23.77 2.83 9.18
CA GLU A 277 -23.11 2.92 7.87
C GLU A 277 -22.08 1.80 7.71
N ALA A 278 -21.29 1.51 8.75
CA ALA A 278 -20.36 0.39 8.77
C ALA A 278 -21.07 -0.94 8.51
N LEU A 279 -22.18 -1.20 9.22
CA LEU A 279 -22.96 -2.43 9.07
C LEU A 279 -23.53 -2.57 7.64
N ASN A 280 -24.03 -1.48 7.05
CA ASN A 280 -24.52 -1.47 5.67
C ASN A 280 -23.41 -1.88 4.67
N TRP A 281 -22.23 -1.29 4.79
CA TRP A 281 -21.09 -1.60 3.92
C TRP A 281 -20.52 -3.01 4.17
N TYR A 282 -20.44 -3.44 5.43
CA TYR A 282 -20.07 -4.81 5.75
C TYR A 282 -21.05 -5.83 5.17
N HIS A 283 -22.37 -5.58 5.22
CA HIS A 283 -23.35 -6.50 4.61
C HIS A 283 -23.15 -6.65 3.11
N LYS A 284 -22.87 -5.55 2.39
CA LYS A 284 -22.56 -5.58 0.95
C LYS A 284 -21.30 -6.39 0.67
N ALA A 285 -20.24 -6.19 1.45
CA ALA A 285 -18.99 -6.94 1.29
C ALA A 285 -19.16 -8.44 1.64
N ALA A 286 -19.84 -8.73 2.75
CA ALA A 286 -20.13 -10.09 3.21
C ALA A 286 -20.97 -10.84 2.18
N GLY A 287 -22.00 -10.22 1.59
CA GLY A 287 -22.83 -10.80 0.52
C GLY A 287 -22.04 -11.21 -0.73
N GLN A 288 -20.84 -10.69 -0.91
CA GLN A 288 -19.90 -11.07 -1.98
C GLN A 288 -18.87 -12.12 -1.53
N GLY A 289 -18.97 -12.63 -0.31
CA GLY A 289 -18.07 -13.62 0.27
C GLY A 289 -16.88 -13.05 1.06
N HIS A 290 -16.87 -11.75 1.40
CA HIS A 290 -15.77 -11.17 2.17
C HIS A 290 -15.78 -11.65 3.63
N ALA A 291 -14.87 -12.56 3.98
CA ALA A 291 -14.84 -13.23 5.27
C ALA A 291 -14.70 -12.26 6.47
N GLY A 292 -13.79 -11.29 6.36
CA GLY A 292 -13.58 -10.26 7.38
C GLY A 292 -14.79 -9.37 7.63
N ALA A 293 -15.63 -9.17 6.62
CA ALA A 293 -16.84 -8.35 6.76
C ALA A 293 -17.91 -9.11 7.54
N ALA A 294 -18.09 -10.41 7.26
CA ALA A 294 -18.97 -11.27 8.03
C ALA A 294 -18.55 -11.34 9.50
N ALA A 295 -17.25 -11.48 9.78
CA ALA A 295 -16.76 -11.46 11.16
C ALA A 295 -17.07 -10.14 11.88
N ASN A 296 -16.83 -9.00 11.23
CA ASN A 296 -17.06 -7.70 11.86
C ASN A 296 -18.57 -7.40 12.06
N ILE A 297 -19.46 -7.88 11.17
CA ILE A 297 -20.91 -7.87 11.44
C ILE A 297 -21.23 -8.65 12.71
N GLY A 298 -20.65 -9.84 12.85
CA GLY A 298 -20.84 -10.66 14.05
C GLY A 298 -20.38 -9.95 15.33
N ILE A 299 -19.25 -9.23 15.28
CA ILE A 299 -18.74 -8.42 16.39
C ILE A 299 -19.72 -7.30 16.75
N LEU A 300 -20.26 -6.58 15.76
CA LEU A 300 -21.25 -5.52 16.00
C LEU A 300 -22.51 -6.05 16.70
N TYR A 301 -23.03 -7.22 16.28
CA TYR A 301 -24.14 -7.89 16.95
C TYR A 301 -23.78 -8.42 18.34
N TYR A 302 -22.57 -8.93 18.52
CA TYR A 302 -22.08 -9.46 19.80
C TYR A 302 -21.99 -8.36 20.86
N ASN A 303 -21.53 -7.17 20.47
CA ASN A 303 -21.36 -6.02 21.34
C ASN A 303 -22.61 -5.12 21.42
N GLY A 304 -23.52 -5.21 20.45
CA GLY A 304 -24.66 -4.29 20.32
C GLY A 304 -24.27 -2.90 19.84
N GLN A 305 -23.30 -2.81 18.92
CA GLN A 305 -22.81 -1.56 18.35
C GLN A 305 -23.58 -1.24 17.06
N GLY A 306 -24.37 -0.16 17.08
CA GLY A 306 -25.24 0.21 15.95
C GLY A 306 -26.47 -0.67 15.76
N VAL A 307 -26.57 -1.77 16.49
CA VAL A 307 -27.69 -2.72 16.49
C VAL A 307 -27.99 -3.17 17.91
N LYS A 308 -29.21 -3.66 18.17
CA LYS A 308 -29.50 -4.34 19.43
C LYS A 308 -28.62 -5.58 19.54
N ARG A 309 -27.96 -5.75 20.70
CA ARG A 309 -27.15 -6.94 20.97
C ARG A 309 -27.94 -8.22 20.74
N ASP A 310 -27.42 -9.09 19.88
CA ASP A 310 -28.05 -10.37 19.50
C ASP A 310 -26.96 -11.43 19.26
N LEU A 311 -26.83 -12.35 20.22
CA LEU A 311 -25.82 -13.41 20.17
C LEU A 311 -26.12 -14.48 19.11
N VAL A 312 -27.40 -14.66 18.72
CA VAL A 312 -27.79 -15.61 17.66
C VAL A 312 -27.35 -15.07 16.31
N GLN A 313 -27.57 -13.78 16.04
CA GLN A 313 -27.05 -13.10 14.85
C GLN A 313 -25.52 -13.06 14.85
N ALA A 314 -24.89 -12.79 16.00
CA ALA A 314 -23.44 -12.84 16.12
C ALA A 314 -22.88 -14.21 15.71
N LEU A 315 -23.42 -15.30 16.28
CA LEU A 315 -23.01 -16.66 15.96
C LEU A 315 -23.29 -17.04 14.49
N GLN A 316 -24.41 -16.57 13.93
CA GLN A 316 -24.72 -16.74 12.51
C GLN A 316 -23.60 -16.14 11.64
N TYR A 317 -23.24 -14.88 11.88
CA TYR A 317 -22.23 -14.19 11.08
C TYR A 317 -20.80 -14.71 11.31
N PHE A 318 -20.45 -15.12 12.53
CA PHE A 318 -19.18 -15.83 12.77
C PHE A 318 -19.12 -17.18 12.04
N THR A 319 -20.25 -17.88 11.94
CA THR A 319 -20.35 -19.13 11.17
C THR A 319 -20.13 -18.88 9.68
N ILE A 320 -20.74 -17.83 9.13
CA ILE A 320 -20.52 -17.38 7.74
C ILE A 320 -19.05 -17.00 7.52
N ALA A 321 -18.46 -16.23 8.43
CA ALA A 321 -17.05 -15.80 8.34
C ALA A 321 -16.08 -16.99 8.34
N ARG A 322 -16.30 -17.98 9.22
CA ARG A 322 -15.51 -19.22 9.29
C ARG A 322 -15.53 -19.98 7.97
N GLN A 323 -16.70 -20.07 7.34
CA GLN A 323 -16.87 -20.78 6.07
C GLN A 323 -16.28 -20.03 4.89
N ALA A 324 -16.22 -18.70 4.98
CA ALA A 324 -15.55 -17.84 4.01
C ALA A 324 -14.02 -17.76 4.24
N GLY A 325 -13.48 -18.37 5.30
CA GLY A 325 -12.04 -18.47 5.56
C GLY A 325 -11.44 -17.39 6.47
N ASP A 326 -12.24 -16.72 7.31
CA ASP A 326 -11.70 -15.80 8.32
C ASP A 326 -11.00 -16.58 9.45
N SER A 327 -9.73 -16.29 9.69
CA SER A 327 -8.89 -16.99 10.67
C SER A 327 -9.29 -16.74 12.13
N ARG A 328 -9.97 -15.62 12.43
CA ARG A 328 -10.45 -15.26 13.78
C ARG A 328 -11.76 -15.98 14.12
N ALA A 329 -12.50 -16.41 13.10
CA ALA A 329 -13.86 -16.90 13.26
C ALA A 329 -14.02 -18.15 14.15
N PRO A 330 -13.08 -19.12 14.22
CA PRO A 330 -13.21 -20.25 15.14
C PRO A 330 -13.34 -19.81 16.61
N GLU A 331 -12.52 -18.86 17.05
CA GLU A 331 -12.56 -18.32 18.42
C GLU A 331 -13.83 -17.52 18.66
N LEU A 332 -14.25 -16.70 17.69
CA LEU A 332 -15.48 -15.90 17.77
C LEU A 332 -16.74 -16.79 17.84
N VAL A 333 -16.78 -17.87 17.05
CA VAL A 333 -17.85 -18.89 17.11
C VAL A 333 -17.91 -19.50 18.51
N HIS A 334 -16.76 -19.92 19.06
CA HIS A 334 -16.68 -20.50 20.39
C HIS A 334 -17.19 -19.52 21.46
N ALA A 335 -16.69 -18.29 21.46
CA ALA A 335 -17.05 -17.25 22.44
C ALA A 335 -18.54 -16.85 22.41
N ALA A 336 -19.22 -16.98 21.26
CA ALA A 336 -20.65 -16.75 21.15
C ALA A 336 -21.47 -17.99 21.53
N ALA A 337 -21.05 -19.18 21.10
CA ALA A 337 -21.76 -20.43 21.36
C ALA A 337 -21.82 -20.78 22.85
N GLU A 338 -20.75 -20.52 23.62
CA GLU A 338 -20.72 -20.75 25.07
C GLU A 338 -21.79 -19.98 25.84
N LYS A 339 -22.30 -18.88 25.27
CA LYS A 339 -23.30 -17.99 25.90
C LYS A 339 -24.72 -18.29 25.44
N LEU A 340 -24.91 -19.28 24.56
CA LEU A 340 -26.19 -19.60 23.94
C LEU A 340 -26.69 -20.97 24.37
N ARG A 341 -28.02 -21.13 24.38
CA ARG A 341 -28.65 -22.44 24.58
C ARG A 341 -28.59 -23.25 23.28
N PRO A 342 -28.62 -24.59 23.33
CA PRO A 342 -28.56 -25.44 22.13
C PRO A 342 -29.58 -25.07 21.03
N LYS A 343 -30.82 -24.73 21.40
CA LYS A 343 -31.85 -24.29 20.44
C LYS A 343 -31.51 -22.99 19.72
N ASP A 344 -30.79 -22.09 20.39
CA ASP A 344 -30.41 -20.78 19.85
C ASP A 344 -29.16 -20.92 18.95
N ILE A 345 -28.28 -21.89 19.26
CA ILE A 345 -27.18 -22.32 18.38
C ILE A 345 -27.73 -22.92 17.09
N GLN A 346 -28.65 -23.88 17.19
CA GLN A 346 -29.30 -24.49 16.02
C GLN A 346 -30.00 -23.43 15.15
N ARG A 347 -30.64 -22.44 15.78
CA ARG A 347 -31.24 -21.31 15.07
C ARG A 347 -30.20 -20.48 14.31
N ALA A 348 -29.05 -20.17 14.93
CA ALA A 348 -27.96 -19.43 14.27
C ALA A 348 -27.40 -20.19 13.06
N GLU A 349 -27.25 -21.52 13.17
CA GLU A 349 -26.81 -22.39 12.07
C GLU A 349 -27.81 -22.41 10.90
N THR A 350 -29.11 -22.50 11.20
CA THR A 350 -30.18 -22.41 10.18
C THR A 350 -30.11 -21.07 9.45
N LEU A 351 -30.01 -19.96 10.19
CA LEU A 351 -29.94 -18.62 9.59
C LEU A 351 -28.67 -18.45 8.73
N ALA A 352 -27.53 -19.01 9.15
CA ALA A 352 -26.30 -19.00 8.35
C ALA A 352 -26.47 -19.79 7.03
N SER A 353 -27.18 -20.93 7.09
CA SER A 353 -27.48 -21.73 5.91
C SER A 353 -28.44 -21.01 4.95
N GLU A 354 -29.51 -20.40 5.47
CA GLU A 354 -30.46 -19.60 4.68
C GLU A 354 -29.77 -18.42 4.00
N TRP A 355 -28.93 -17.70 4.76
CA TRP A 355 -28.17 -16.57 4.24
C TRP A 355 -27.26 -16.99 3.08
N ARG A 356 -26.59 -18.15 3.17
CA ARG A 356 -25.77 -18.67 2.08
C ARG A 356 -26.59 -19.00 0.83
N SER A 357 -27.75 -19.62 1.00
CA SER A 357 -28.64 -19.93 -0.13
C SER A 357 -29.09 -18.66 -0.87
N ALA A 358 -29.28 -17.56 -0.14
CA ALA A 358 -29.63 -16.26 -0.72
C ALA A 358 -28.43 -15.50 -1.32
N HIS A 359 -27.21 -15.81 -0.88
CA HIS A 359 -25.96 -15.23 -1.38
C HIS A 359 -25.04 -16.32 -1.92
N PRO A 360 -25.44 -17.01 -3.02
CA PRO A 360 -24.57 -17.96 -3.69
C PRO A 360 -23.39 -17.18 -4.23
N SER A 361 -22.33 -17.13 -3.45
CA SER A 361 -21.06 -16.62 -3.93
C SER A 361 -20.67 -17.48 -5.14
N ARG A 362 -20.05 -16.87 -6.17
CA ARG A 362 -19.48 -17.57 -7.34
C ARG A 362 -18.29 -18.47 -6.93
N ILE A 363 -18.42 -19.20 -5.83
CA ILE A 363 -17.53 -20.26 -5.39
C ILE A 363 -17.85 -21.46 -6.26
N LEU A 364 -17.40 -21.42 -7.52
CA LEU A 364 -17.10 -22.54 -8.44
C LEU A 364 -16.91 -22.10 -9.92
N ALA A 365 -17.04 -20.82 -10.28
CA ALA A 365 -16.78 -20.35 -11.66
C ALA A 365 -15.79 -19.17 -11.78
N GLY A 366 -15.36 -18.58 -10.66
CA GLY A 366 -14.43 -17.43 -10.66
C GLY A 366 -12.95 -17.77 -10.46
N GLN A 367 -12.62 -19.04 -10.20
CA GLN A 367 -11.24 -19.52 -10.09
C GLN A 367 -10.53 -19.68 -11.43
N THR A 368 -11.15 -19.30 -12.55
CA THR A 368 -10.49 -19.23 -13.86
C THR A 368 -10.28 -17.81 -14.36
N GLU A 369 -10.96 -16.78 -13.82
CA GLU A 369 -10.79 -15.38 -14.28
C GLU A 369 -10.00 -14.50 -13.31
N ILE A 370 -9.95 -14.82 -12.00
CA ILE A 370 -9.12 -14.08 -11.03
C ILE A 370 -7.87 -14.88 -10.62
N ALA A 371 -7.88 -16.20 -10.83
CA ALA A 371 -6.67 -17.03 -10.69
C ALA A 371 -5.61 -16.72 -11.74
N ALA A 372 -5.99 -16.18 -12.90
CA ALA A 372 -5.05 -15.72 -13.92
C ALA A 372 -4.23 -14.48 -13.50
N THR A 373 -4.60 -13.81 -12.40
CA THR A 373 -3.85 -12.67 -11.83
C THR A 373 -3.27 -12.93 -10.45
N ALA A 374 -3.75 -13.93 -9.70
CA ALA A 374 -3.27 -14.20 -8.33
C ALA A 374 -2.45 -15.50 -8.16
N VAL A 375 -2.52 -16.47 -9.07
CA VAL A 375 -1.84 -17.77 -8.89
C VAL A 375 -0.34 -17.73 -9.26
N ALA A 376 0.17 -16.62 -9.79
CA ALA A 376 1.61 -16.45 -10.06
C ALA A 376 2.46 -16.06 -8.82
N ALA A 377 1.87 -15.91 -7.63
CA ALA A 377 2.60 -15.52 -6.42
C ALA A 377 2.91 -16.68 -5.46
N GLN A 378 2.49 -17.92 -5.75
CA GLN A 378 2.55 -19.00 -4.76
C GLN A 378 3.01 -20.38 -5.23
N GLN A 379 3.59 -20.53 -6.42
CA GLN A 379 4.31 -21.76 -6.77
C GLN A 379 5.65 -21.47 -7.46
N VAL A 380 6.64 -22.32 -7.14
CA VAL A 380 8.09 -22.28 -7.40
C VAL A 380 8.85 -21.47 -6.32
N ASP A 381 9.59 -22.05 -5.38
CA ASP A 381 10.54 -23.17 -5.56
C ASP A 381 10.72 -24.03 -4.29
N SER A 382 10.54 -25.34 -4.47
CA SER A 382 11.05 -26.39 -3.58
C SER A 382 11.91 -27.36 -4.41
N SER A 383 12.81 -26.82 -5.22
CA SER A 383 13.77 -27.57 -6.05
C SER A 383 14.74 -26.64 -6.82
N ALA A 384 15.65 -25.96 -6.13
CA ALA A 384 16.87 -25.45 -6.75
C ALA A 384 18.09 -26.34 -6.37
N PRO A 385 18.94 -26.71 -7.33
CA PRO A 385 20.10 -27.57 -7.10
C PRO A 385 21.22 -26.82 -6.35
N GLN A 386 21.98 -27.58 -5.55
CA GLN A 386 23.13 -27.12 -4.79
C GLN A 386 24.14 -26.35 -5.67
N PRO A 387 24.72 -25.23 -5.18
CA PRO A 387 25.84 -24.60 -5.87
C PRO A 387 27.07 -25.51 -5.80
N ALA A 388 27.63 -25.79 -6.96
CA ALA A 388 28.89 -26.49 -7.13
C ALA A 388 30.04 -25.78 -6.38
N GLU A 389 30.85 -26.61 -5.73
CA GLU A 389 32.11 -26.27 -5.09
C GLU A 389 33.02 -25.48 -6.04
N SER A 390 33.49 -24.31 -5.60
CA SER A 390 34.72 -23.72 -6.15
C SER A 390 35.84 -23.97 -5.16
N SER A 391 36.70 -24.92 -5.52
CA SER A 391 37.94 -25.24 -4.84
C SER A 391 38.96 -24.14 -5.09
N ALA A 392 39.24 -23.31 -4.08
CA ALA A 392 40.48 -22.54 -4.00
C ALA A 392 40.80 -22.20 -2.54
N ALA A 393 41.03 -23.24 -1.72
CA ALA A 393 41.70 -23.10 -0.43
C ALA A 393 43.02 -23.88 -0.49
N SER A 394 44.11 -23.14 -0.66
CA SER A 394 45.48 -23.61 -0.40
C SER A 394 46.19 -22.54 0.42
N GLN A 395 46.41 -22.91 1.68
CA GLN A 395 47.46 -22.42 2.58
C GLN A 395 47.35 -20.97 3.07
N ILE A 396 47.04 -20.79 4.36
CA ILE A 396 47.89 -20.04 5.30
C ILE A 396 47.60 -20.57 6.72
N LYS A 397 48.68 -20.74 7.48
CA LYS A 397 48.81 -21.42 8.76
C LYS A 397 48.13 -20.69 9.93
N THR A 398 47.68 -21.51 10.87
CA THR A 398 47.31 -21.21 12.25
C THR A 398 48.36 -20.39 13.02
N ALA A 399 47.93 -19.33 13.71
CA ALA A 399 48.59 -18.78 14.88
C ALA A 399 47.54 -18.44 15.95
N ALA A 400 47.79 -18.89 17.18
CA ALA A 400 46.89 -18.84 18.31
C ALA A 400 46.63 -17.41 18.83
N ALA A 401 45.40 -17.14 19.25
CA ALA A 401 45.04 -15.96 20.04
C ALA A 401 45.24 -16.22 21.55
N PRO A 402 45.78 -15.27 22.34
CA PRO A 402 45.90 -15.40 23.78
C PRO A 402 44.57 -15.10 24.50
N ARG A 403 44.35 -15.80 25.62
CA ARG A 403 43.27 -15.55 26.58
C ARG A 403 43.40 -14.15 27.19
N ILE A 404 42.28 -13.42 27.26
CA ILE A 404 42.11 -12.27 28.18
C ILE A 404 40.84 -12.53 29.00
N GLU A 405 41.00 -12.43 30.32
CA GLU A 405 40.02 -12.73 31.36
C GLU A 405 38.95 -11.63 31.52
N THR A 406 37.71 -12.09 31.73
CA THR A 406 36.59 -11.48 32.49
C THR A 406 36.44 -9.95 32.54
N ALA A 407 35.55 -9.41 31.69
CA ALA A 407 34.96 -8.06 31.81
C ALA A 407 33.43 -8.09 32.05
N GLY A 408 32.89 -9.18 32.59
CA GLY A 408 31.43 -9.39 32.77
C GLY A 408 30.85 -8.85 34.09
N SER A 409 31.67 -8.51 35.08
CA SER A 409 31.20 -8.12 36.43
C SER A 409 31.11 -6.62 36.67
N GLU A 410 31.84 -5.80 35.91
CA GLU A 410 31.83 -4.33 36.06
C GLU A 410 30.63 -3.68 35.38
N VAL A 411 30.22 -4.18 34.21
CA VAL A 411 29.04 -3.70 33.48
C VAL A 411 27.76 -3.92 34.29
N LYS A 412 27.58 -5.09 34.91
CA LYS A 412 26.43 -5.39 35.79
C LYS A 412 26.41 -4.57 37.09
N ARG A 413 27.57 -4.05 37.54
CA ARG A 413 27.65 -3.17 38.72
C ARG A 413 27.30 -1.73 38.35
N GLN A 414 27.71 -1.24 37.17
CA GLN A 414 27.35 0.08 36.68
C GLN A 414 25.85 0.19 36.36
N GLU A 415 25.25 -0.83 35.76
CA GLU A 415 23.79 -0.89 35.50
C GLU A 415 22.97 -0.88 36.80
N LYS A 416 23.36 -1.69 37.80
CA LYS A 416 22.69 -1.69 39.12
C LYS A 416 22.84 -0.37 39.88
N SER A 417 23.97 0.32 39.70
CA SER A 417 24.22 1.65 40.27
C SER A 417 23.34 2.72 39.62
N GLN A 418 23.20 2.68 38.29
CA GLN A 418 22.32 3.59 37.54
C GLN A 418 20.84 3.38 37.90
N ILE A 419 20.39 2.13 38.03
CA ILE A 419 19.02 1.80 38.43
C ILE A 419 18.71 2.33 39.84
N ARG A 420 19.62 2.18 40.80
CA ARG A 420 19.45 2.75 42.17
C ARG A 420 19.43 4.29 42.18
N SER A 421 20.24 4.95 41.34
CA SER A 421 20.16 6.41 41.20
C SER A 421 18.88 6.89 40.52
N GLN A 422 18.32 6.10 39.59
CA GLN A 422 17.06 6.39 38.91
C GLN A 422 15.84 6.28 39.84
N GLU A 423 15.80 5.27 40.72
CA GLU A 423 14.76 5.15 41.76
C GLU A 423 14.82 6.31 42.77
N SER A 424 16.03 6.79 43.09
CA SER A 424 16.24 7.94 43.97
C SER A 424 15.78 9.26 43.33
N GLY A 425 15.92 9.40 42.01
CA GLY A 425 15.45 10.56 41.23
C GLY A 425 13.93 10.66 41.12
N GLN A 426 13.20 9.53 41.08
CA GLN A 426 11.73 9.51 41.08
C GLN A 426 11.13 10.05 42.40
N ILE A 427 11.86 9.94 43.51
CA ILE A 427 11.42 10.43 44.82
C ILE A 427 11.57 11.96 44.92
N ALA A 428 12.51 12.57 44.19
CA ALA A 428 12.83 14.00 44.26
C ALA A 428 11.77 14.94 43.63
N ARG A 429 10.78 14.42 42.88
CA ARG A 429 9.69 15.23 42.30
C ARG A 429 8.71 15.81 43.35
N ARG A 430 8.71 15.31 44.60
CA ARG A 430 7.69 15.68 45.59
C ARG A 430 7.94 17.00 46.33
N ASP A 431 9.13 17.58 46.27
CA ASP A 431 9.51 18.72 47.13
C ASP A 431 9.81 20.03 46.37
N ARG A 432 9.38 20.18 45.12
CA ARG A 432 9.47 21.47 44.39
C ARG A 432 8.07 21.99 44.08
N GLU A 433 7.92 23.31 44.06
CA GLU A 433 6.69 24.14 43.97
C GLU A 433 5.72 23.88 42.78
N SER A 434 5.54 22.62 42.35
CA SER A 434 4.52 22.23 41.39
C SER A 434 3.27 21.75 42.13
N THR A 435 2.19 22.53 42.08
CA THR A 435 0.86 22.03 42.43
C THR A 435 0.24 21.41 41.18
N GLU A 436 0.12 20.08 41.17
CA GLU A 436 -0.74 19.33 40.25
C GLU A 436 -0.61 19.66 38.74
N GLY A 437 0.61 19.84 38.23
CA GLY A 437 0.88 20.12 36.81
C GLY A 437 0.90 21.60 36.42
N VAL A 438 0.95 22.52 37.41
CA VAL A 438 1.06 23.97 37.19
C VAL A 438 2.43 24.48 37.64
N TRP A 439 3.05 25.29 36.79
CA TRP A 439 4.35 25.94 37.00
C TRP A 439 4.24 27.43 36.70
N SER A 440 4.91 28.26 37.51
CA SER A 440 4.91 29.71 37.40
C SER A 440 6.32 30.26 37.51
N ASN A 441 6.52 31.51 37.05
CA ASN A 441 7.82 32.20 37.10
C ASN A 441 8.94 31.45 36.38
N VAL A 442 8.59 30.68 35.34
CA VAL A 442 9.58 29.98 34.51
C VAL A 442 10.11 30.97 33.48
N GLU A 443 11.41 31.29 33.59
CA GLU A 443 12.07 32.33 32.77
C GLU A 443 12.16 31.93 31.29
N ARG A 444 12.44 30.65 31.03
CA ARG A 444 12.64 30.12 29.69
C ARG A 444 11.97 28.76 29.52
N VAL A 445 11.13 28.64 28.50
CA VAL A 445 10.49 27.39 28.07
C VAL A 445 10.86 27.11 26.62
N VAL A 446 11.25 25.87 26.33
CA VAL A 446 11.44 25.37 24.97
C VAL A 446 10.50 24.19 24.77
N ALA A 447 9.62 24.25 23.77
CA ALA A 447 8.66 23.18 23.48
C ALA A 447 8.95 22.51 22.13
N VAL A 448 8.93 21.17 22.14
CA VAL A 448 9.22 20.29 21.02
C VAL A 448 8.07 19.30 20.85
N GLY A 449 7.67 19.07 19.60
CA GLY A 449 6.53 18.23 19.26
C GLY A 449 6.81 16.73 19.27
N ASP A 450 5.95 16.01 18.56
CA ASP A 450 6.05 14.57 18.30
C ASP A 450 7.45 14.23 17.75
N VAL A 451 8.03 13.12 18.21
CA VAL A 451 9.40 12.68 17.85
C VAL A 451 9.39 11.36 17.09
N HIS A 452 8.50 10.43 17.44
CA HIS A 452 8.33 9.14 16.75
C HIS A 452 9.63 8.41 16.44
N GLY A 453 10.47 8.21 17.46
CA GLY A 453 11.71 7.45 17.32
C GLY A 453 12.74 8.05 16.36
N ASP A 454 12.66 9.35 16.04
CA ASP A 454 13.68 10.07 15.27
C ASP A 454 14.68 10.76 16.20
N TYR A 455 15.65 9.98 16.67
CA TYR A 455 16.66 10.44 17.63
C TYR A 455 17.53 11.57 17.07
N GLY A 456 17.96 11.45 15.82
CA GLY A 456 18.79 12.48 15.16
C GLY A 456 18.08 13.82 15.08
N GLN A 457 16.78 13.83 14.78
CA GLN A 457 15.97 15.04 14.72
C GLN A 457 15.77 15.68 16.10
N LEU A 458 15.48 14.86 17.12
CA LEU A 458 15.37 15.33 18.50
C LEU A 458 16.67 16.00 18.95
N VAL A 459 17.82 15.33 18.77
CA VAL A 459 19.13 15.88 19.12
C VAL A 459 19.40 17.20 18.40
N ALA A 460 19.14 17.26 17.09
CA ALA A 460 19.36 18.48 16.29
C ALA A 460 18.54 19.67 16.83
N VAL A 461 17.28 19.46 17.18
CA VAL A 461 16.40 20.51 17.74
C VAL A 461 16.89 20.95 19.11
N LEU A 462 17.24 20.00 19.99
CA LEU A 462 17.74 20.30 21.34
C LEU A 462 19.06 21.06 21.31
N GLN A 463 20.00 20.71 20.43
CA GLN A 463 21.27 21.42 20.23
C GLN A 463 21.04 22.83 19.70
N THR A 464 20.16 22.96 18.70
CA THR A 464 19.77 24.25 18.12
C THR A 464 19.20 25.18 19.19
N ALA A 465 18.38 24.65 20.09
CA ALA A 465 17.81 25.39 21.22
C ALA A 465 18.78 25.58 22.41
N LYS A 466 20.03 25.12 22.28
CA LYS A 466 21.07 25.14 23.34
C LYS A 466 20.63 24.45 24.62
N LEU A 467 19.79 23.42 24.52
CA LEU A 467 19.38 22.60 25.65
C LEU A 467 20.39 21.51 25.95
N ILE A 468 21.14 21.07 24.96
CA ILE A 468 22.21 20.09 25.09
C ILE A 468 23.50 20.54 24.40
N ASP A 469 24.63 20.07 24.90
CA ASP A 469 25.94 20.23 24.26
C ASP A 469 26.16 19.19 23.13
N ASP A 470 27.34 19.23 22.51
CA ASP A 470 27.73 18.29 21.44
C ASP A 470 27.82 16.82 21.91
N ASN A 471 27.94 16.60 23.23
CA ASN A 471 27.94 15.28 23.84
C ASN A 471 26.52 14.83 24.26
N GLY A 472 25.50 15.65 24.00
CA GLY A 472 24.11 15.39 24.38
C GLY A 472 23.84 15.51 25.87
N ASN A 473 24.65 16.25 26.63
CA ASN A 473 24.41 16.58 28.04
C ASN A 473 23.67 17.90 28.17
N TRP A 474 22.83 18.01 29.20
CA TRP A 474 22.07 19.23 29.49
C TRP A 474 22.97 20.46 29.62
N ASN A 475 22.68 21.46 28.80
CA ASN A 475 23.30 22.78 28.78
C ASN A 475 22.24 23.90 28.90
N GLY A 476 20.97 23.53 29.13
CA GLY A 476 19.84 24.45 29.19
C GLY A 476 19.70 25.27 30.48
N GLY A 477 20.59 25.11 31.46
CA GLY A 477 20.49 25.79 32.76
C GLY A 477 19.14 25.55 33.44
N LYS A 478 18.45 26.64 33.84
CA LYS A 478 17.11 26.60 34.45
C LYS A 478 15.94 26.49 33.44
N THR A 479 16.23 26.24 32.16
CA THR A 479 15.20 26.13 31.13
C THR A 479 14.25 24.96 31.43
N HIS A 480 12.96 25.13 31.12
CA HIS A 480 12.01 24.03 31.06
C HIS A 480 11.90 23.52 29.61
N LEU A 481 12.22 22.25 29.38
CA LEU A 481 11.92 21.56 28.11
C LEU A 481 10.53 20.92 28.23
N VAL A 482 9.65 21.17 27.27
CA VAL A 482 8.38 20.46 27.11
C VAL A 482 8.46 19.62 25.85
N GLN A 483 8.35 18.31 25.97
CA GLN A 483 8.12 17.39 24.85
C GLN A 483 6.64 16.98 24.91
N THR A 484 5.85 17.25 23.87
CA THR A 484 4.39 17.16 23.95
C THR A 484 3.82 15.73 23.79
N GLY A 485 4.58 14.68 24.03
CA GLY A 485 4.15 13.28 23.82
C GLY A 485 4.45 12.76 22.43
N ASP A 486 4.19 11.48 22.19
CA ASP A 486 4.54 10.75 20.98
C ASP A 486 6.07 10.73 20.70
N VAL A 487 6.81 10.27 21.72
CA VAL A 487 8.24 10.00 21.62
C VAL A 487 8.50 8.67 20.89
N LEU A 488 7.63 7.69 21.14
CA LEU A 488 7.73 6.31 20.66
C LEU A 488 7.06 6.10 19.29
N ASP A 489 7.21 4.88 18.77
CA ASP A 489 6.57 4.36 17.56
C ASP A 489 7.00 5.02 16.24
N ARG A 490 6.68 4.33 15.12
CA ARG A 490 6.99 4.67 13.71
C ARG A 490 8.49 4.71 13.36
N GLY A 491 9.33 5.29 14.20
CA GLY A 491 10.79 5.34 14.03
C GLY A 491 11.49 4.12 14.62
N SER A 492 12.78 3.98 14.31
CA SER A 492 13.60 2.86 14.79
C SER A 492 14.39 3.16 16.06
N GLU A 493 14.48 4.43 16.46
CA GLU A 493 15.37 4.87 17.55
C GLU A 493 14.62 5.32 18.81
N SER A 494 13.36 4.92 18.98
CA SER A 494 12.51 5.26 20.13
C SER A 494 13.19 5.02 21.48
N ARG A 495 13.90 3.89 21.62
CA ARG A 495 14.68 3.59 22.83
C ARG A 495 15.72 4.67 23.15
N LYS A 496 16.46 5.15 22.13
CA LYS A 496 17.45 6.21 22.30
C LYS A 496 16.80 7.54 22.69
N CYS A 497 15.63 7.86 22.13
CA CYS A 497 14.86 9.04 22.51
C CYS A 497 14.44 9.00 23.98
N MET A 498 13.90 7.85 24.43
CA MET A 498 13.52 7.64 25.83
C MET A 498 14.71 7.76 26.78
N ASP A 499 15.82 7.07 26.47
CA ASP A 499 17.04 7.10 27.28
C ASP A 499 17.62 8.53 27.38
N LEU A 500 17.57 9.30 26.28
CA LEU A 500 17.98 10.70 26.27
C LEU A 500 17.09 11.54 27.18
N LEU A 501 15.76 11.49 27.02
CA LEU A 501 14.84 12.30 27.82
C LEU A 501 14.91 11.97 29.31
N MET A 502 15.00 10.68 29.68
CA MET A 502 15.19 10.25 31.06
C MET A 502 16.48 10.80 31.68
N ARG A 503 17.58 10.81 30.91
CA ARG A 503 18.86 11.36 31.36
C ARG A 503 18.81 12.89 31.47
N LEU A 504 18.24 13.57 30.49
CA LEU A 504 18.11 15.02 30.48
C LEU A 504 17.20 15.50 31.61
N GLU A 505 16.15 14.76 31.97
CA GLU A 505 15.29 15.10 33.11
C GLU A 505 16.08 15.22 34.41
N GLN A 506 16.97 14.27 34.69
CA GLN A 506 17.82 14.30 35.87
C GLN A 506 18.81 15.46 35.84
N GLN A 507 19.44 15.69 34.70
CA GLN A 507 20.43 16.76 34.52
C GLN A 507 19.79 18.15 34.61
N ALA A 508 18.60 18.34 34.00
CA ALA A 508 17.83 19.57 34.08
C ALA A 508 17.40 19.87 35.51
N ALA A 509 16.89 18.86 36.22
CA ALA A 509 16.50 19.01 37.63
C ALA A 509 17.69 19.41 38.52
N ALA A 510 18.88 18.88 38.27
CA ALA A 510 20.10 19.26 38.98
C ALA A 510 20.54 20.71 38.68
N ALA A 511 20.29 21.19 37.46
CA ALA A 511 20.56 22.57 37.04
C ALA A 511 19.47 23.58 37.45
N GLY A 512 18.39 23.13 38.12
CA GLY A 512 17.26 23.97 38.50
C GLY A 512 16.24 24.22 37.39
N GLY A 513 16.34 23.48 36.27
CA GLY A 513 15.32 23.42 35.22
C GLY A 513 14.46 22.16 35.33
N ALA A 514 13.76 21.82 34.26
CA ALA A 514 12.90 20.63 34.19
C ALA A 514 12.73 20.09 32.77
N VAL A 515 12.49 18.79 32.64
CA VAL A 515 12.00 18.15 31.41
C VAL A 515 10.60 17.62 31.67
N HIS A 516 9.65 18.05 30.83
CA HIS A 516 8.25 17.64 30.85
C HIS A 516 7.97 16.82 29.59
N ALA A 517 8.17 15.50 29.65
CA ALA A 517 7.76 14.59 28.58
C ALA A 517 6.30 14.19 28.79
N LEU A 518 5.38 14.84 28.10
CA LEU A 518 3.96 14.62 28.28
C LEU A 518 3.54 13.24 27.79
N ILE A 519 2.48 12.69 28.37
CA ILE A 519 1.89 11.44 27.90
C ILE A 519 1.13 11.71 26.59
N GLY A 520 1.58 11.15 25.48
CA GLY A 520 0.86 11.10 24.21
C GLY A 520 0.03 9.84 24.04
N ASN A 521 -0.68 9.71 22.91
CA ASN A 521 -1.45 8.49 22.66
C ASN A 521 -0.53 7.30 22.38
N HIS A 522 0.66 7.51 21.80
CA HIS A 522 1.60 6.41 21.56
C HIS A 522 2.24 5.89 22.86
N GLU A 523 2.54 6.75 23.82
CA GLU A 523 2.97 6.29 25.16
C GLU A 523 1.86 5.49 25.87
N ALA A 524 0.62 5.98 25.79
CA ALA A 524 -0.54 5.27 26.35
C ALA A 524 -0.73 3.90 25.71
N MET A 525 -0.76 3.85 24.37
CA MET A 525 -0.90 2.63 23.55
C MET A 525 0.12 1.57 23.94
N ASN A 526 1.39 1.97 24.07
CA ASN A 526 2.46 1.06 24.46
C ASN A 526 2.28 0.50 25.88
N ILE A 527 1.83 1.32 26.84
CA ILE A 527 1.52 0.85 28.20
C ILE A 527 0.43 -0.22 28.18
N TYR A 528 -0.69 0.04 27.50
CA TYR A 528 -1.82 -0.91 27.49
C TYR A 528 -1.69 -2.03 26.44
N GLY A 529 -0.68 -1.98 25.59
CA GLY A 529 -0.29 -3.07 24.70
C GLY A 529 -0.84 -3.05 23.29
N ASP A 530 -1.22 -1.88 22.81
CA ASP A 530 -1.56 -1.68 21.41
C ASP A 530 -0.31 -1.26 20.62
N LEU A 531 0.21 -2.20 19.84
CA LEU A 531 1.49 -2.05 19.14
C LEU A 531 1.34 -1.76 17.64
N ARG A 532 0.15 -1.32 17.19
CA ARG A 532 -0.15 -1.17 15.75
C ARG A 532 0.77 -0.20 15.00
N TYR A 533 1.48 0.68 15.72
CA TYR A 533 2.41 1.67 15.14
C TYR A 533 3.88 1.39 15.43
N VAL A 534 4.20 0.32 16.16
CA VAL A 534 5.59 -0.05 16.47
C VAL A 534 6.26 -0.60 15.22
N ALA A 535 7.39 -0.02 14.83
CA ALA A 535 8.12 -0.48 13.65
C ALA A 535 8.91 -1.77 13.95
N PRO A 536 9.10 -2.69 12.98
CA PRO A 536 9.93 -3.88 13.20
C PRO A 536 11.35 -3.57 13.69
N ALA A 537 11.94 -2.48 13.22
CA ALA A 537 13.27 -2.03 13.63
C ALA A 537 13.30 -1.50 15.08
N GLU A 538 12.16 -1.01 15.60
CA GLU A 538 12.04 -0.60 17.00
C GLU A 538 12.17 -1.79 17.94
N PHE A 539 11.49 -2.91 17.65
CA PHE A 539 11.66 -4.15 18.43
C PHE A 539 13.12 -4.60 18.46
N ALA A 540 13.83 -4.53 17.32
CA ALA A 540 15.23 -4.92 17.25
C ALA A 540 16.12 -4.11 18.22
N ALA A 541 15.76 -2.87 18.55
CA ALA A 541 16.49 -2.04 19.53
C ALA A 541 16.36 -2.53 20.98
N TYR A 542 15.39 -3.40 21.26
CA TYR A 542 15.17 -4.02 22.58
C TYR A 542 15.69 -5.45 22.67
N ARG A 543 16.19 -6.02 21.56
CA ARG A 543 16.79 -7.36 21.53
C ARG A 543 17.98 -7.44 22.48
N ASP A 544 18.11 -8.57 23.16
CA ASP A 544 19.28 -8.96 23.93
C ASP A 544 19.71 -10.42 23.62
N GLU A 545 20.68 -10.94 24.38
CA GLU A 545 21.20 -12.31 24.23
C GLU A 545 20.15 -13.41 24.54
N ASN A 546 19.08 -13.07 25.25
CA ASN A 546 18.02 -13.99 25.66
C ASN A 546 16.81 -13.97 24.73
N SER A 547 16.71 -13.01 23.80
CA SER A 547 15.49 -12.84 22.97
C SER A 547 15.07 -14.08 22.19
N GLU A 548 16.03 -14.86 21.67
CA GLU A 548 15.70 -16.12 20.98
C GLU A 548 15.10 -17.15 21.93
N LYS A 549 15.64 -17.24 23.14
CA LYS A 549 15.16 -18.15 24.19
C LYS A 549 13.77 -17.73 24.68
N VAL A 550 13.57 -16.46 25.03
CA VAL A 550 12.28 -15.93 25.51
C VAL A 550 11.19 -16.15 24.46
N ARG A 551 11.49 -15.86 23.19
CA ARG A 551 10.55 -16.07 22.09
C ARG A 551 10.22 -17.55 21.88
N ALA A 552 11.21 -18.44 21.95
CA ALA A 552 10.98 -19.88 21.84
C ALA A 552 10.12 -20.41 23.00
N GLU A 553 10.39 -19.97 24.24
CA GLU A 553 9.59 -20.32 25.42
C GLU A 553 8.15 -19.82 25.29
N ALA A 554 7.93 -18.61 24.78
CA ALA A 554 6.61 -18.05 24.52
C ALA A 554 5.84 -18.86 23.46
N PHE A 555 6.48 -19.22 22.33
CA PHE A 555 5.87 -20.07 21.31
C PHE A 555 5.40 -21.42 21.88
N HIS A 556 6.25 -22.07 22.69
CA HIS A 556 5.90 -23.33 23.35
C HIS A 556 4.75 -23.21 24.35
N LYS A 557 4.65 -22.06 25.03
CA LYS A 557 3.60 -21.78 26.00
C LYS A 557 2.27 -21.45 25.34
N GLU A 558 2.27 -20.63 24.29
CA GLU A 558 1.07 -20.17 23.59
C GLU A 558 0.45 -21.26 22.71
N ARG A 559 1.27 -22.21 22.21
CA ARG A 559 0.83 -23.31 21.33
C ARG A 559 -0.09 -22.81 20.20
N PRO A 560 0.34 -21.80 19.43
CA PRO A 560 -0.47 -21.26 18.35
C PRO A 560 -0.76 -22.35 17.30
N SER A 561 -1.93 -22.27 16.67
CA SER A 561 -2.31 -23.17 15.56
C SER A 561 -1.54 -22.90 14.27
N ASP A 562 -0.90 -21.74 14.19
CA ASP A 562 -0.16 -21.27 13.02
C ASP A 562 1.24 -21.88 12.94
N ASP A 563 1.78 -21.95 11.71
CA ASP A 563 3.18 -22.35 11.52
C ASP A 563 4.13 -21.40 12.27
N ARG A 564 5.20 -21.97 12.83
CA ARG A 564 6.16 -21.26 13.67
C ARG A 564 6.74 -20.03 12.98
N ALA A 565 7.01 -20.12 11.67
CA ALA A 565 7.53 -19.00 10.89
C ALA A 565 6.55 -17.81 10.85
N HIS A 566 5.25 -18.08 10.74
CA HIS A 566 4.22 -17.03 10.75
C HIS A 566 4.11 -16.36 12.12
N TRP A 567 4.08 -17.15 13.19
CA TRP A 567 4.05 -16.62 14.55
C TRP A 567 5.31 -15.80 14.88
N GLU A 568 6.50 -16.28 14.48
CA GLU A 568 7.77 -15.56 14.67
C GLU A 568 7.86 -14.26 13.87
N ALA A 569 7.15 -14.15 12.74
CA ALA A 569 7.05 -12.90 11.99
C ALA A 569 6.21 -11.84 12.71
N GLN A 570 5.20 -12.27 13.48
CA GLN A 570 4.38 -11.40 14.33
C GLN A 570 5.08 -11.05 15.66
N HIS A 571 6.04 -11.88 16.08
CA HIS A 571 6.82 -11.74 17.31
C HIS A 571 8.33 -11.64 16.97
N PRO A 572 8.79 -10.55 16.35
CA PRO A 572 10.19 -10.38 16.02
C PRO A 572 11.07 -10.37 17.28
N LEU A 573 12.38 -10.60 17.12
CA LEU A 573 13.31 -10.54 18.24
C LEU A 573 13.30 -9.14 18.88
N GLY A 574 13.24 -9.09 20.21
CA GLY A 574 13.05 -7.87 20.97
C GLY A 574 11.58 -7.51 21.26
N TYR A 575 10.60 -8.23 20.69
CA TYR A 575 9.17 -8.01 20.95
C TYR A 575 8.80 -8.12 22.44
N PHE A 576 9.25 -9.20 23.10
CA PHE A 576 8.89 -9.45 24.50
C PHE A 576 9.59 -8.50 25.45
N GLU A 577 10.83 -8.15 25.17
CA GLU A 577 11.63 -7.18 25.91
C GLU A 577 11.02 -5.79 25.78
N HIS A 578 10.65 -5.38 24.56
CA HIS A 578 9.91 -4.15 24.31
C HIS A 578 8.62 -4.09 25.14
N ARG A 579 7.79 -5.15 25.06
CA ARG A 579 6.56 -5.27 25.87
C ARG A 579 6.84 -5.17 27.37
N GLN A 580 7.88 -5.84 27.85
CA GLN A 580 8.24 -5.84 29.26
C GLN A 580 8.68 -4.45 29.73
N GLN A 581 9.47 -3.72 28.93
CA GLN A 581 10.00 -2.41 29.30
C GLN A 581 8.91 -1.31 29.28
N LEU A 582 7.96 -1.40 28.35
CA LEU A 582 6.89 -0.40 28.19
C LEU A 582 5.59 -0.70 28.93
N ALA A 583 5.38 -1.94 29.39
CA ALA A 583 4.29 -2.27 30.31
C ALA A 583 4.35 -1.38 31.56
N ALA A 584 3.19 -1.17 32.22
CA ALA A 584 3.08 -0.32 33.42
C ALA A 584 4.08 -0.66 34.55
N SER A 585 4.56 -1.90 34.62
CA SER A 585 5.56 -2.38 35.58
C SER A 585 7.02 -2.26 35.11
N GLY A 586 7.23 -2.06 33.81
CA GLY A 586 8.53 -1.92 33.15
C GLY A 586 9.22 -0.58 33.44
N LEU A 587 10.48 -0.46 33.04
CA LEU A 587 11.28 0.75 33.28
C LEU A 587 10.67 1.99 32.62
N TYR A 588 10.44 1.93 31.30
CA TYR A 588 9.87 3.03 30.54
C TYR A 588 8.41 3.26 30.91
N GLY A 589 7.62 2.20 31.13
CA GLY A 589 6.22 2.33 31.54
C GLY A 589 6.06 3.04 32.90
N LYS A 590 6.90 2.72 33.90
CA LYS A 590 6.93 3.46 35.18
C LYS A 590 7.31 4.91 35.00
N TRP A 591 8.29 5.19 34.13
CA TRP A 591 8.71 6.56 33.83
C TRP A 591 7.58 7.35 33.17
N ILE A 592 6.91 6.81 32.15
CA ILE A 592 5.74 7.42 31.50
C ILE A 592 4.62 7.67 32.53
N LEU A 593 4.30 6.68 33.38
CA LEU A 593 3.25 6.81 34.41
C LEU A 593 3.58 7.83 35.51
N SER A 594 4.82 8.32 35.58
CA SER A 594 5.20 9.40 36.48
C SER A 594 4.95 10.80 35.89
N HIS A 595 4.68 10.88 34.58
CA HIS A 595 4.47 12.12 33.84
C HIS A 595 3.00 12.55 33.74
N ASP A 596 2.81 13.80 33.32
CA ASP A 596 1.50 14.43 33.18
C ASP A 596 1.04 14.38 31.71
N ALA A 597 -0.28 14.37 31.49
CA ALA A 597 -0.88 14.45 30.15
C ALA A 597 -1.11 15.91 29.71
N ALA A 598 -1.28 16.81 30.68
CA ALA A 598 -1.40 18.24 30.46
C ALA A 598 -0.64 19.00 31.56
N ILE A 599 0.02 20.10 31.19
CA ILE A 599 0.65 21.00 32.15
C ILE A 599 0.38 22.46 31.77
N LYS A 600 0.46 23.33 32.75
CA LYS A 600 0.48 24.78 32.55
C LYS A 600 1.82 25.33 32.99
N ILE A 601 2.46 26.12 32.14
CA ILE A 601 3.65 26.90 32.51
C ILE A 601 3.35 28.37 32.23
N ASN A 602 3.45 29.20 33.27
CA ASN A 602 3.06 30.61 33.23
C ASN A 602 1.63 30.76 32.68
N ASP A 603 1.47 31.39 31.52
CA ASP A 603 0.21 31.64 30.83
C ASP A 603 -0.03 30.72 29.62
N THR A 604 0.70 29.60 29.51
CA THR A 604 0.57 28.66 28.38
C THR A 604 0.18 27.26 28.86
N LEU A 605 -0.81 26.67 28.18
CA LEU A 605 -1.23 25.28 28.36
C LEU A 605 -0.52 24.37 27.34
N PHE A 606 0.06 23.27 27.81
CA PHE A 606 0.68 22.24 26.98
C PHE A 606 -0.01 20.91 27.19
N LEU A 607 -0.29 20.21 26.10
CA LEU A 607 -0.85 18.88 26.07
C LEU A 607 -0.55 18.21 24.73
N HIS A 608 -0.71 16.89 24.66
CA HIS A 608 -0.42 16.16 23.43
C HIS A 608 -1.39 16.49 22.29
N ALA A 609 -2.69 16.22 22.43
CA ALA A 609 -3.64 16.45 21.34
C ALA A 609 -4.44 17.76 21.50
N GLY A 610 -5.39 17.81 22.42
CA GLY A 610 -6.27 18.98 22.55
C GLY A 610 -7.34 18.79 23.61
N ILE A 611 -8.00 19.89 24.00
CA ILE A 611 -9.15 19.83 24.91
C ILE A 611 -10.41 19.98 24.09
N SER A 612 -11.25 18.94 24.06
CA SER A 612 -12.57 19.00 23.42
C SER A 612 -13.59 19.74 24.30
N PRO A 613 -14.78 20.12 23.76
CA PRO A 613 -15.85 20.69 24.57
C PRO A 613 -16.22 19.85 25.80
N LYS A 614 -16.12 18.52 25.70
CA LYS A 614 -16.40 17.57 26.78
C LYS A 614 -15.48 17.76 28.00
N TYR A 615 -14.22 18.13 27.77
CA TYR A 615 -13.21 18.28 28.82
C TYR A 615 -12.88 19.74 29.15
N ALA A 616 -13.55 20.71 28.51
CA ALA A 616 -13.24 22.14 28.64
C ALA A 616 -13.36 22.69 30.07
N SER A 617 -14.14 22.06 30.95
CA SER A 617 -14.30 22.44 32.36
C SER A 617 -13.46 21.60 33.33
N SER A 618 -12.68 20.64 32.82
CA SER A 618 -11.84 19.78 33.66
C SER A 618 -10.63 20.54 34.20
N LYS A 619 -10.22 20.23 35.43
CA LYS A 619 -8.94 20.72 35.96
C LYS A 619 -7.79 19.91 35.38
N ILE A 620 -6.62 20.53 35.24
CA ILE A 620 -5.37 19.86 34.80
C ILE A 620 -5.09 18.65 35.69
N SER A 621 -5.22 18.82 37.01
CA SER A 621 -4.99 17.76 37.98
C SER A 621 -5.94 16.58 37.85
N ASP A 622 -7.20 16.82 37.50
CA ASP A 622 -8.18 15.77 37.24
C ASP A 622 -7.86 15.02 35.96
N ILE A 623 -7.44 15.71 34.91
CA ILE A 623 -6.98 15.09 33.65
C ILE A 623 -5.80 14.16 33.93
N ASN A 624 -4.74 14.69 34.57
CA ASN A 624 -3.51 13.94 34.82
C ASN A 624 -3.72 12.75 35.76
N ARG A 625 -4.59 12.89 36.77
CA ARG A 625 -4.94 11.79 37.66
C ARG A 625 -5.70 10.70 36.91
N ARG A 626 -6.75 11.06 36.16
CA ARG A 626 -7.57 10.08 35.43
C ARG A 626 -6.77 9.32 34.38
N VAL A 627 -5.93 10.00 33.60
CA VAL A 627 -5.05 9.34 32.61
C VAL A 627 -4.14 8.32 33.27
N ARG A 628 -3.43 8.70 34.35
CA ARG A 628 -2.52 7.78 35.05
C ARG A 628 -3.25 6.62 35.74
N ASP A 629 -4.40 6.88 36.35
CA ASP A 629 -5.19 5.85 37.03
C ASP A 629 -5.74 4.81 36.04
N GLU A 630 -6.13 5.25 34.86
CA GLU A 630 -6.65 4.39 33.79
C GLU A 630 -5.53 3.60 33.12
N LEU A 631 -4.37 4.20 32.86
CA LEU A 631 -3.20 3.48 32.34
C LEU A 631 -2.65 2.41 33.31
N LYS A 632 -2.86 2.59 34.62
CA LYS A 632 -2.51 1.58 35.63
C LYS A 632 -3.53 0.44 35.74
N ASN A 633 -4.74 0.63 35.24
CA ASN A 633 -5.83 -0.34 35.37
C ASN A 633 -6.50 -0.59 34.02
N SER A 634 -6.11 -1.68 33.38
CA SER A 634 -6.60 -2.06 32.05
C SER A 634 -8.12 -2.23 31.96
N GLU A 635 -8.81 -2.51 33.07
CA GLU A 635 -10.28 -2.63 33.09
C GLU A 635 -10.99 -1.29 32.87
N LYS A 636 -10.30 -0.17 33.13
CA LYS A 636 -10.85 1.19 32.98
C LYS A 636 -10.61 1.81 31.60
N LEU A 637 -9.82 1.17 30.74
CA LEU A 637 -9.44 1.70 29.44
C LEU A 637 -10.67 1.85 28.51
N ASN A 638 -11.63 0.94 28.57
CA ASN A 638 -12.74 0.92 27.62
C ASN A 638 -13.69 2.12 27.81
N GLY A 639 -13.58 3.12 26.92
CA GLY A 639 -14.41 4.32 26.92
C GLY A 639 -14.01 5.34 28.01
N GLY A 640 -12.84 5.15 28.61
CA GLY A 640 -12.25 6.07 29.58
C GLY A 640 -11.48 7.20 28.91
N ILE A 641 -10.87 8.09 29.70
CA ILE A 641 -10.21 9.31 29.19
C ILE A 641 -9.02 8.99 28.27
N VAL A 642 -8.42 7.80 28.41
CA VAL A 642 -7.24 7.39 27.64
C VAL A 642 -7.62 6.96 26.23
N THR A 643 -8.77 6.29 26.05
CA THR A 643 -9.21 5.79 24.73
C THR A 643 -10.34 6.62 24.13
N ASP A 644 -10.78 7.68 24.81
CA ASP A 644 -11.82 8.57 24.29
C ASP A 644 -11.28 9.40 23.13
N VAL A 645 -11.97 9.37 22.00
CA VAL A 645 -11.65 10.16 20.79
C VAL A 645 -11.78 11.66 21.04
N ASP A 646 -12.63 12.06 22.00
CA ASP A 646 -12.75 13.43 22.47
C ASP A 646 -11.79 13.75 23.64
N GLY A 647 -10.99 12.76 24.06
CA GLY A 647 -10.06 12.85 25.16
C GLY A 647 -8.80 13.66 24.85
N PRO A 648 -8.06 14.07 25.89
CA PRO A 648 -6.89 14.94 25.78
C PRO A 648 -5.72 14.34 24.99
N LEU A 649 -5.70 13.01 24.82
CA LEU A 649 -4.68 12.29 24.06
C LEU A 649 -5.03 12.12 22.57
N TRP A 650 -6.29 12.35 22.17
CA TRP A 650 -6.78 12.02 20.81
C TRP A 650 -7.46 13.18 20.09
N TYR A 651 -7.96 14.19 20.82
CA TYR A 651 -8.80 15.21 20.22
C TYR A 651 -8.02 16.12 19.24
N ARG A 652 -8.32 15.99 17.95
CA ARG A 652 -7.67 16.73 16.85
C ARG A 652 -8.32 18.08 16.51
N GLY A 653 -9.42 18.47 17.17
CA GLY A 653 -10.17 19.66 16.76
C GLY A 653 -9.32 20.94 16.77
N LEU A 654 -8.49 21.14 17.81
CA LEU A 654 -7.58 22.29 17.88
C LEU A 654 -6.51 22.29 16.77
N ALA A 655 -6.13 21.10 16.29
CA ALA A 655 -5.12 20.93 15.26
C ALA A 655 -5.68 21.03 13.82
N GLN A 656 -6.87 20.47 13.58
CA GLN A 656 -7.41 20.26 12.22
C GLN A 656 -8.78 20.88 11.97
N GLY A 657 -9.57 21.14 13.01
CA GLY A 657 -10.96 21.60 12.85
C GLY A 657 -11.05 23.02 12.30
N ASP A 658 -12.19 23.40 11.72
CA ASP A 658 -12.38 24.73 11.12
C ASP A 658 -12.20 25.86 12.16
N GLU A 659 -11.40 26.87 11.82
CA GLU A 659 -11.05 27.93 12.79
C GLU A 659 -12.22 28.83 13.14
N ALA A 660 -13.14 29.08 12.20
CA ALA A 660 -14.31 29.91 12.46
C ALA A 660 -15.30 29.18 13.37
N GLN A 661 -15.50 27.88 13.16
CA GLN A 661 -16.40 27.07 13.98
C GLN A 661 -15.87 26.82 15.40
N LEU A 662 -14.55 26.72 15.56
CA LEU A 662 -13.92 26.41 16.85
C LEU A 662 -13.46 27.63 17.65
N ALA A 663 -13.54 28.85 17.10
CA ALA A 663 -13.06 30.07 17.75
C ALA A 663 -13.62 30.23 19.19
N ASP A 664 -14.94 30.11 19.36
CA ASP A 664 -15.59 30.23 20.68
C ASP A 664 -15.15 29.14 21.66
N HIS A 665 -14.85 27.95 21.16
CA HIS A 665 -14.34 26.85 21.97
C HIS A 665 -12.91 27.12 22.44
N VAL A 666 -12.04 27.63 21.56
CA VAL A 666 -10.67 28.04 21.91
C VAL A 666 -10.70 29.11 23.00
N GLU A 667 -11.52 30.15 22.86
CA GLU A 667 -11.67 31.19 23.89
C GLU A 667 -12.13 30.61 25.23
N ARG A 668 -13.05 29.64 25.20
CA ARG A 668 -13.54 28.97 26.40
C ARG A 668 -12.43 28.18 27.09
N VAL A 669 -11.60 27.46 26.33
CA VAL A 669 -10.46 26.72 26.89
C VAL A 669 -9.44 27.69 27.49
N LEU A 670 -9.05 28.74 26.75
CA LEU A 670 -8.14 29.76 27.24
C LEU A 670 -8.61 30.36 28.57
N LYS A 671 -9.89 30.74 28.63
CA LYS A 671 -10.52 31.28 29.84
C LYS A 671 -10.54 30.27 31.00
N ASN A 672 -10.99 29.04 30.75
CA ASN A 672 -11.19 28.04 31.80
C ASN A 672 -9.86 27.57 32.42
N PHE A 673 -8.79 27.53 31.62
CA PHE A 673 -7.44 27.16 32.10
C PHE A 673 -6.62 28.38 32.53
N GLY A 674 -7.14 29.59 32.31
CA GLY A 674 -6.50 30.86 32.68
C GLY A 674 -5.16 31.04 31.95
N VAL A 675 -5.15 30.82 30.64
CA VAL A 675 -3.98 30.85 29.76
C VAL A 675 -4.25 31.75 28.55
N SER A 676 -3.20 32.29 27.94
CA SER A 676 -3.26 33.07 26.70
C SER A 676 -2.98 32.21 25.46
N ARG A 677 -2.37 31.03 25.65
CA ARG A 677 -1.88 30.16 24.58
C ARG A 677 -2.09 28.68 24.90
N ILE A 678 -2.30 27.90 23.84
CA ILE A 678 -2.35 26.43 23.87
C ILE A 678 -1.29 25.90 22.89
N VAL A 679 -0.50 24.93 23.33
CA VAL A 679 0.50 24.25 22.52
C VAL A 679 0.16 22.76 22.45
N VAL A 680 0.10 22.22 21.24
CA VAL A 680 -0.33 20.85 20.96
C VAL A 680 0.56 20.17 19.93
N GLY A 681 0.67 18.85 20.00
CA GLY A 681 1.27 17.97 18.99
C GLY A 681 0.21 17.11 18.30
N HIS A 682 0.42 15.79 18.28
CA HIS A 682 -0.48 14.72 17.82
C HIS A 682 -0.78 14.68 16.32
N THR A 683 -0.64 15.82 15.65
CA THR A 683 -1.02 16.02 14.26
C THR A 683 0.18 16.48 13.46
N TYR A 684 0.45 15.75 12.39
CA TYR A 684 1.40 16.18 11.38
C TYR A 684 1.10 17.62 10.93
N ALA A 685 2.10 18.48 11.03
CA ALA A 685 1.98 19.89 10.71
C ALA A 685 2.93 20.23 9.55
N ASN A 686 2.50 20.92 8.51
CA ASN A 686 3.37 21.17 7.34
C ASN A 686 4.70 21.89 7.69
N ALA A 687 4.70 22.69 8.76
CA ALA A 687 5.87 23.31 9.38
C ALA A 687 6.17 22.70 10.75
N ALA A 688 7.42 22.86 11.23
CA ALA A 688 7.80 22.44 12.58
C ALA A 688 6.88 23.05 13.65
N ILE A 689 6.50 24.31 13.45
CA ILE A 689 5.49 25.03 14.23
C ILE A 689 4.44 25.55 13.26
N THR A 690 3.17 25.22 13.48
CA THR A 690 2.03 25.73 12.71
C THR A 690 1.08 26.50 13.63
N PRO A 691 1.12 27.83 13.60
CA PRO A 691 0.19 28.70 14.33
C PRO A 691 -1.23 28.60 13.77
N ARG A 692 -2.21 28.65 14.67
CA ARG A 692 -3.64 28.65 14.36
C ARG A 692 -4.39 29.61 15.29
N PHE A 693 -5.60 30.01 14.91
CA PHE A 693 -6.45 30.89 15.70
C PHE A 693 -5.72 32.19 16.10
N ASN A 694 -5.10 32.84 15.12
CA ASN A 694 -4.27 34.05 15.30
C ASN A 694 -3.16 33.83 16.34
N GLY A 695 -2.50 32.67 16.27
CA GLY A 695 -1.40 32.31 17.14
C GLY A 695 -1.80 31.88 18.56
N LYS A 696 -3.10 31.82 18.90
CA LYS A 696 -3.55 31.32 20.22
C LYS A 696 -3.30 29.83 20.41
N VAL A 697 -3.31 29.07 19.31
CA VAL A 697 -2.94 27.65 19.30
C VAL A 697 -1.70 27.48 18.45
N SER A 698 -0.73 26.71 18.94
CA SER A 698 0.49 26.37 18.19
C SER A 698 0.60 24.85 18.08
N LEU A 699 0.51 24.33 16.87
CA LEU A 699 0.83 22.94 16.60
C LEU A 699 2.34 22.80 16.48
N ILE A 700 2.90 21.76 17.09
CA ILE A 700 4.33 21.49 17.05
C ILE A 700 4.59 20.03 16.65
N ASP A 701 5.45 19.79 15.66
CA ASP A 701 5.77 18.46 15.13
C ASP A 701 7.17 18.45 14.53
N ILE A 702 8.02 17.50 14.92
CA ILE A 702 9.36 17.33 14.33
C ILE A 702 9.59 15.92 13.75
N GLY A 703 9.02 14.88 14.36
CA GLY A 703 9.28 13.48 14.04
C GLY A 703 8.51 12.96 12.84
N LEU A 704 7.25 13.37 12.67
CA LEU A 704 6.42 12.87 11.57
C LEU A 704 6.94 13.32 10.21
N SER A 705 7.75 14.38 10.15
CA SER A 705 8.34 14.87 8.90
C SER A 705 9.28 13.90 8.18
N ARG A 706 10.01 13.03 8.89
CA ARG A 706 10.83 12.00 8.21
C ARG A 706 9.99 10.83 7.73
N VAL A 707 8.90 10.55 8.44
CA VAL A 707 7.93 9.54 8.05
C VAL A 707 7.12 10.00 6.84
N TYR A 708 6.68 11.27 6.79
CA TYR A 708 5.81 11.78 5.75
C TYR A 708 6.49 12.56 4.62
N ASP A 709 7.54 13.33 4.90
CA ASP A 709 8.11 14.26 3.90
C ASP A 709 9.56 13.95 3.56
N ASN A 710 10.24 13.14 4.37
CA ASN A 710 11.67 12.84 4.30
C ASN A 710 12.60 14.08 4.36
N ILE A 711 12.13 15.22 4.89
CA ILE A 711 12.88 16.50 4.92
C ILE A 711 13.42 16.84 6.31
N GLY A 712 12.85 16.29 7.39
CA GLY A 712 13.28 16.53 8.77
C GLY A 712 13.03 17.99 9.23
N LYS A 713 12.01 18.22 10.06
CA LYS A 713 11.62 19.55 10.57
C LYS A 713 12.42 19.96 11.80
N VAL A 714 13.42 20.83 11.64
CA VAL A 714 14.22 21.33 12.78
C VAL A 714 13.61 22.63 13.27
N GLY A 715 12.66 22.56 14.19
CA GLY A 715 12.10 23.74 14.82
C GLY A 715 11.51 23.47 16.20
N CYS A 716 11.53 24.49 17.05
CA CYS A 716 10.90 24.45 18.37
C CYS A 716 10.27 25.81 18.72
N LEU A 717 9.33 25.80 19.64
CA LEU A 717 8.74 27.01 20.21
C LEU A 717 9.57 27.45 21.41
N VAL A 718 9.92 28.73 21.50
CA VAL A 718 10.67 29.29 22.63
C VAL A 718 9.88 30.42 23.27
N MET A 719 9.78 30.41 24.60
CA MET A 719 9.17 31.45 25.43
C MET A 719 10.21 31.95 26.42
N GLU A 720 10.62 33.21 26.33
CA GLU A 720 11.58 33.83 27.26
C GLU A 720 11.44 35.35 27.26
N SER A 721 11.69 35.98 28.41
CA SER A 721 11.70 37.46 28.55
C SER A 721 10.43 38.15 28.03
N GLY A 722 9.26 37.51 28.16
CA GLY A 722 7.98 38.05 27.68
C GLY A 722 7.75 37.91 26.17
N ALA A 723 8.68 37.30 25.43
CA ALA A 723 8.53 37.02 24.00
C ALA A 723 8.25 35.52 23.77
N THR A 724 7.45 35.23 22.75
CA THR A 724 7.27 33.88 22.20
C THR A 724 7.68 33.89 20.74
N TYR A 725 8.55 32.98 20.33
CA TYR A 725 9.07 32.92 18.96
C TYR A 725 9.35 31.48 18.53
N VAL A 726 9.49 31.27 17.23
CA VAL A 726 9.92 29.99 16.66
C VAL A 726 11.43 30.03 16.49
N LEU A 727 12.13 28.98 16.93
CA LEU A 727 13.53 28.78 16.58
C LEU A 727 13.59 27.70 15.50
N HIS A 728 13.69 28.11 14.23
CA HIS A 728 13.70 27.23 13.06
C HIS A 728 15.12 27.13 12.52
N ARG A 729 15.73 25.93 12.58
CA ARG A 729 17.11 25.68 12.15
C ARG A 729 18.15 26.68 12.73
N GLY A 730 17.92 27.13 13.95
CA GLY A 730 18.79 28.06 14.69
C GLY A 730 18.50 29.52 14.43
N THR A 731 17.60 29.82 13.50
CA THR A 731 17.14 31.17 13.21
C THR A 731 15.87 31.46 14.00
N LYS A 732 15.88 32.57 14.73
CA LYS A 732 14.70 33.09 15.41
C LYS A 732 13.73 33.70 14.39
N LEU A 733 12.53 33.16 14.33
CA LEU A 733 11.41 33.66 13.53
C LEU A 733 10.29 34.14 14.44
N GLU A 734 9.67 35.26 14.10
CA GLU A 734 8.53 35.78 14.86
C GLU A 734 7.30 34.90 14.63
N LEU A 735 6.55 34.65 15.71
CA LEU A 735 5.24 34.01 15.57
C LEU A 735 4.26 34.99 14.92
N PRO A 736 3.48 34.54 13.93
CA PRO A 736 2.53 35.38 13.25
C PRO A 736 1.37 35.76 14.18
N SER A 737 1.00 37.05 14.14
CA SER A 737 -0.14 37.60 14.88
C SER A 737 -1.49 37.42 14.17
N ASP A 738 -1.49 37.13 12.87
CA ASP A 738 -2.68 36.89 12.06
C ASP A 738 -2.53 35.63 11.18
N SER A 739 -3.66 35.14 10.67
CA SER A 739 -3.71 34.00 9.74
C SER A 739 -3.49 34.39 8.26
N GLY A 740 -3.21 35.66 7.99
CA GLY A 740 -3.06 36.26 6.67
C GLY A 740 -1.62 36.61 6.33
N LYS A 741 -1.29 37.91 6.36
CA LYS A 741 0.00 38.42 5.88
C LYS A 741 1.15 38.02 6.78
N ASP A 742 0.95 38.02 8.10
CA ASP A 742 1.98 37.61 9.05
C ASP A 742 2.26 36.12 8.91
N MET A 743 1.21 35.30 8.75
CA MET A 743 1.36 33.87 8.49
C MET A 743 2.13 33.60 7.20
N LEU A 744 1.83 34.34 6.13
CA LEU A 744 2.54 34.20 4.86
C LEU A 744 4.02 34.58 4.99
N ARG A 745 4.33 35.67 5.72
CA ARG A 745 5.71 36.07 6.03
C ARG A 745 6.45 34.94 6.74
N TYR A 746 5.89 34.45 7.85
CA TYR A 746 6.48 33.38 8.65
C TYR A 746 6.76 32.13 7.80
N LEU A 747 5.79 31.69 6.99
CA LEU A 747 5.96 30.50 6.14
C LEU A 747 7.09 30.69 5.12
N LYS A 748 7.20 31.88 4.51
CA LYS A 748 8.27 32.18 3.54
C LYS A 748 9.64 32.20 4.21
N GLU A 749 9.76 32.79 5.39
CA GLU A 749 11.00 32.81 6.17
C GLU A 749 11.42 31.39 6.57
N ALA A 750 10.49 30.57 7.06
CA ALA A 750 10.75 29.17 7.40
C ALA A 750 11.14 28.36 6.15
N ALA A 751 10.44 28.55 5.03
CA ALA A 751 10.72 27.83 3.77
C ALA A 751 12.10 28.16 3.20
N ALA A 752 12.57 29.40 3.39
CA ALA A 752 13.89 29.83 2.94
C ALA A 752 15.04 29.16 3.71
N LEU A 753 14.76 28.64 4.90
CA LEU A 753 15.72 27.91 5.74
C LEU A 753 15.68 26.40 5.51
N ASP A 754 14.62 25.89 4.90
CA ASP A 754 14.45 24.45 4.66
C ASP A 754 15.29 23.93 3.48
N PRO A 755 15.71 22.65 3.52
CA PRO A 755 16.23 21.97 2.35
C PRO A 755 15.24 22.03 1.19
N ALA A 756 15.76 22.26 -0.02
CA ALA A 756 14.93 22.31 -1.21
C ALA A 756 14.51 20.89 -1.66
N PRO A 757 13.24 20.67 -2.04
CA PRO A 757 12.12 21.62 -1.96
C PRO A 757 11.53 21.69 -0.54
N SER A 758 11.22 22.89 -0.04
CA SER A 758 10.54 23.04 1.26
C SER A 758 9.11 22.46 1.20
N PRO A 759 8.65 21.75 2.25
CA PRO A 759 7.27 21.25 2.33
C PRO A 759 6.24 22.39 2.43
N LEU A 760 6.69 23.62 2.75
CA LEU A 760 5.81 24.78 2.94
C LEU A 760 5.36 25.43 1.64
N LEU A 761 6.00 25.12 0.50
CA LEU A 761 5.73 25.79 -0.78
C LEU A 761 4.25 25.71 -1.18
N LYS A 762 3.63 24.53 -1.01
CA LYS A 762 2.20 24.36 -1.32
C LYS A 762 1.33 25.29 -0.48
N ARG A 763 1.59 25.34 0.84
CA ARG A 763 0.81 26.17 1.77
C ARG A 763 1.02 27.66 1.52
N ILE A 764 2.23 28.06 1.16
CA ILE A 764 2.55 29.43 0.73
C ILE A 764 1.69 29.80 -0.49
N SER A 765 1.68 28.98 -1.54
CA SER A 765 0.89 29.24 -2.74
C SER A 765 -0.62 29.30 -2.48
N GLU A 766 -1.16 28.43 -1.63
CA GLU A 766 -2.57 28.46 -1.22
C GLU A 766 -2.93 29.76 -0.50
N LEU A 767 -2.06 30.23 0.40
CA LEU A 767 -2.29 31.44 1.18
C LEU A 767 -2.13 32.69 0.31
N GLU A 768 -1.16 32.72 -0.61
CA GLU A 768 -1.01 33.77 -1.61
C GLU A 768 -2.25 33.90 -2.49
N ALA A 769 -2.79 32.77 -2.97
CA ALA A 769 -4.02 32.77 -3.77
C ALA A 769 -5.21 33.33 -2.98
N LYS A 770 -5.37 32.94 -1.71
CA LYS A 770 -6.43 33.47 -0.84
C LYS A 770 -6.30 34.98 -0.59
N LEU A 771 -5.09 35.45 -0.31
CA LEU A 771 -4.84 36.88 -0.07
C LEU A 771 -4.99 37.71 -1.35
N GLY A 772 -4.63 37.17 -2.51
CA GLY A 772 -4.80 37.83 -3.81
C GLY A 772 -6.25 37.89 -4.29
N ALA A 773 -7.07 36.89 -3.95
CA ALA A 773 -8.49 36.85 -4.31
C ALA A 773 -9.37 37.83 -3.50
N GLY A 774 -8.88 38.33 -2.35
CA GLY A 774 -9.58 39.32 -1.53
C GLY A 774 -9.26 40.79 -1.87
N SER A 775 -8.44 41.03 -2.89
CA SER A 775 -7.96 42.37 -3.30
C SER A 775 -8.52 42.88 -4.63
N ASN A 776 -9.57 42.25 -5.18
CA ASN A 776 -10.28 42.69 -6.38
C ASN A 776 -11.72 43.12 -6.09
#